data_AF-A0A820Z9K0-F1
#
_entry.id   AF-A0A820Z9K0-F1
#
_cell.length_a   1.000
_cell.length_b   1.000
_cell.length_c   1.000
_cell.angle_alpha   90.00
_cell.angle_beta   90.00
_cell.angle_gamma   90.00
#
_symmetry.space_group_name_H-M   'P 1'
#
loop_
_entity.id
_entity.type
_entity.pdbx_description
1 polymer ?
#
loop_
_entity_poly.entity_id
_entity_poly.type
_entity_poly.pdbx_seq_one_letter_code
_entity_poly.pdbx_strand_id
1 'polypeptide(L)'
;MNESISYSYTYFTLYGKSLTTRDVRDNQLQIILPTALMNEEINTDRKDSASGDKKKQKAKGQSKKVYQKKAEKIIEENKQRKINKCIINETDQIVHVEDLLKQIPFDNYSAAMEIIDGSLSKFKTSVNRLELLKRKFHLQRQYLQTLRKKNILTNEEKSKLDYLQTDYFATMTEMAHLENSIDVFSEKKKYMEELINDLPFDQEKWYRFQMEKINSRLPRYEQGIPDSRVPDFIPDNWQIQFLDAVDKRQSIIIVAPTASGKTYASYYAMNKVLKDRDDPNGICVYIAPTKALVNQVAATIHYKFGAVFGIFTRDYRTNMDGCRILVTIPQCMQILLLSPNHQRWCQRIKYAIFDEIHSTVSNGNELCDWIENIENQRSKLFKTSKPRRVCFISHPERIADLNKYLYSNRQLYPIHPIGLMNTKQLITRGVPKDFSLSPYETLQLNDAMNTLSISKIENEIESKPVPTLKQYFSPDWIIERNKCNDYSRLVCNQFHGLINNKENSIINSITTSLKPITSKDIHYPESKSTSLLIIDFILTLKEKNLLPCIVFSDNRLLCENMATSVAEYFENLEKNLRKTKYKDQIELLKERLETIKNAQKKIKSKKISKSSNKRNHEEENIVELEITEEEKHNQILLSGLEQQLLNGILDEGTLANRHGCDRELVDSLLERALWENPRLVGYMQRGVAYHHAGLNNKGRVAVEALFRNRYVQVVFSTATLGMYLTKCKMKTKTYFSFLS
;
A
#
# COMPACT_ATOMS: atom_id res chain seq x y z
N MET A 1 -41.32 3.16 2.98
CA MET A 1 -41.20 1.70 2.80
C MET A 1 -40.38 1.45 1.55
N ASN A 2 -39.12 1.04 1.73
CA ASN A 2 -38.39 0.09 0.89
C ASN A 2 -36.99 -0.07 1.50
N GLU A 3 -36.65 -1.32 1.75
CA GLU A 3 -35.61 -1.79 2.65
C GLU A 3 -34.21 -1.45 2.13
N SER A 4 -33.40 -0.89 3.03
CA SER A 4 -31.98 -0.63 2.83
C SER A 4 -31.19 -1.89 3.17
N ILE A 5 -30.87 -2.69 2.15
CA ILE A 5 -30.01 -3.85 2.31
C ILE A 5 -28.55 -3.38 2.19
N SER A 6 -27.87 -3.27 3.34
CA SER A 6 -26.45 -2.99 3.45
C SER A 6 -25.64 -4.23 3.03
N TYR A 7 -25.00 -4.18 1.87
CA TYR A 7 -23.93 -5.12 1.55
C TYR A 7 -22.59 -4.48 1.93
N SER A 8 -21.92 -5.04 2.93
CA SER A 8 -20.51 -4.80 3.19
C SER A 8 -19.71 -5.26 1.97
N TYR A 9 -18.80 -4.44 1.45
CA TYR A 9 -17.93 -4.77 0.34
C TYR A 9 -16.47 -4.70 0.81
N THR A 10 -15.89 -5.87 1.06
CA THR A 10 -14.58 -6.15 1.63
C THR A 10 -13.56 -6.23 0.50
N TYR A 11 -13.25 -5.09 -0.12
CA TYR A 11 -12.30 -5.03 -1.24
C TYR A 11 -11.04 -4.23 -0.89
N PHE A 12 -9.87 -4.79 -1.28
CA PHE A 12 -8.49 -4.31 -1.13
C PHE A 12 -7.65 -4.84 0.04
N THR A 13 -7.45 -6.16 0.12
CA THR A 13 -6.37 -6.77 0.92
C THR A 13 -5.22 -7.35 0.09
N LEU A 14 -5.34 -7.43 -1.23
CA LEU A 14 -4.28 -7.81 -2.16
C LEU A 14 -4.13 -6.64 -3.14
N TYR A 15 -3.05 -5.85 -3.24
CA TYR A 15 -1.65 -6.20 -3.31
C TYR A 15 -0.75 -5.03 -2.90
N GLY A 16 0.31 -5.42 -2.21
CA GLY A 16 1.55 -4.69 -2.06
C GLY A 16 2.66 -5.70 -1.82
N LYS A 17 2.75 -6.74 -2.66
CA LYS A 17 3.82 -7.75 -2.60
C LYS A 17 5.12 -7.17 -3.16
N SER A 18 5.66 -6.23 -2.40
CA SER A 18 7.09 -6.12 -2.14
C SER A 18 7.20 -5.89 -0.63
N LEU A 19 7.48 -7.00 0.06
CA LEU A 19 7.81 -7.22 1.48
C LEU A 19 6.95 -8.34 2.07
N THR A 20 7.61 -9.47 2.31
CA THR A 20 7.09 -10.73 2.81
C THR A 20 6.57 -10.63 4.24
N THR A 21 5.41 -11.25 4.51
CA THR A 21 4.79 -11.48 5.82
C THR A 21 5.50 -12.53 6.69
N ARG A 22 6.79 -12.79 6.47
CA ARG A 22 7.59 -13.70 7.31
C ARG A 22 8.12 -13.07 8.61
N ASP A 23 7.91 -11.77 8.82
CA ASP A 23 8.56 -11.01 9.90
C ASP A 23 7.62 -10.53 11.03
N VAL A 24 6.37 -10.98 11.11
CA VAL A 24 5.40 -10.51 12.15
C VAL A 24 4.78 -11.65 12.97
N ARG A 25 5.46 -12.80 13.06
CA ARG A 25 5.10 -13.84 14.04
C ARG A 25 6.34 -14.28 14.79
N ASP A 26 6.69 -13.47 15.77
CA ASP A 26 7.26 -13.85 17.07
C ASP A 26 7.73 -12.56 17.73
N ASN A 27 6.82 -11.89 18.43
CA ASN A 27 7.16 -10.85 19.40
C ASN A 27 6.09 -10.87 20.49
N GLN A 28 6.19 -11.84 21.40
CA GLN A 28 5.91 -11.52 22.79
C GLN A 28 6.94 -10.47 23.19
N LEU A 29 6.49 -9.21 23.30
CA LEU A 29 7.24 -8.13 23.93
C LEU A 29 7.42 -8.47 25.41
N GLN A 30 8.47 -9.22 25.77
CA GLN A 30 9.00 -9.16 27.13
C GLN A 30 10.04 -8.05 27.19
N ILE A 31 9.65 -6.95 27.83
CA ILE A 31 10.55 -5.90 28.30
C ILE A 31 11.36 -6.53 29.44
N ILE A 32 12.58 -6.96 29.16
CA ILE A 32 13.55 -7.32 30.21
C ILE A 32 14.42 -6.08 30.43
N LEU A 33 14.19 -5.40 31.56
CA LEU A 33 15.09 -4.38 32.08
C LEU A 33 16.38 -5.06 32.57
N PRO A 34 17.57 -4.49 32.34
CA PRO A 34 18.82 -5.10 32.75
C PRO A 34 18.94 -5.06 34.28
N THR A 35 18.81 -6.21 34.92
CA THR A 35 19.30 -6.42 36.28
C THR A 35 20.71 -6.99 36.20
N ALA A 36 21.59 -6.36 36.96
CA ALA A 36 22.99 -6.73 37.09
C ALA A 36 23.17 -8.08 37.80
N LEU A 37 24.37 -8.61 37.60
CA LEU A 37 25.13 -9.55 38.45
C LEU A 37 25.02 -11.06 38.17
N MET A 38 26.22 -11.61 37.95
CA MET A 38 26.84 -12.76 38.62
C MET A 38 27.36 -13.85 37.70
N ASN A 39 28.68 -14.02 37.84
CA ASN A 39 29.49 -15.16 37.43
C ASN A 39 28.88 -16.46 37.99
N GLU A 40 28.82 -17.52 37.18
CA GLU A 40 29.06 -18.86 37.68
C GLU A 40 29.92 -19.64 36.68
N GLU A 41 31.02 -20.11 37.23
CA GLU A 41 32.03 -20.97 36.64
C GLU A 41 31.44 -22.36 36.38
N ILE A 42 31.76 -22.95 35.22
CA ILE A 42 31.72 -24.41 35.07
C ILE A 42 33.15 -24.90 34.86
N ASN A 43 33.65 -25.48 35.95
CA ASN A 43 34.84 -26.32 36.06
C ASN A 43 35.00 -27.26 34.87
N THR A 44 36.19 -27.23 34.25
CA THR A 44 36.71 -28.35 33.47
C THR A 44 38.03 -28.78 34.08
N ASP A 45 37.97 -29.77 34.98
CA ASP A 45 39.14 -30.54 35.39
C ASP A 45 39.24 -31.79 34.50
N ARG A 46 40.33 -31.89 33.72
CA ARG A 46 41.20 -33.09 33.63
C ARG A 46 42.35 -32.92 32.63
N LYS A 47 43.53 -32.75 33.25
CA LYS A 47 44.92 -33.14 32.91
C LYS A 47 45.25 -33.81 31.57
N ASP A 48 46.26 -33.20 30.94
CA ASP A 48 47.52 -33.74 30.39
C ASP A 48 47.51 -34.95 29.43
N SER A 49 47.98 -34.73 28.21
CA SER A 49 49.30 -35.23 27.76
C SER A 49 49.60 -34.86 26.30
N ALA A 50 50.88 -34.60 26.05
CA ALA A 50 51.43 -34.00 24.85
C ALA A 50 51.76 -35.01 23.73
N SER A 51 51.98 -34.43 22.54
CA SER A 51 52.75 -34.93 21.38
C SER A 51 52.10 -35.98 20.46
N GLY A 52 52.09 -35.70 19.15
CA GLY A 52 51.52 -36.59 18.13
C GLY A 52 51.18 -35.94 16.78
N ASP A 53 52.19 -35.33 16.16
CA ASP A 53 52.43 -35.13 14.73
C ASP A 53 51.28 -35.04 13.70
N LYS A 54 51.18 -33.83 13.11
CA LYS A 54 51.25 -33.50 11.68
C LYS A 54 50.87 -34.56 10.61
N LYS A 55 49.79 -35.34 10.80
CA LYS A 55 49.10 -36.05 9.69
C LYS A 55 47.56 -35.93 9.70
N LYS A 56 46.95 -35.25 10.69
CA LYS A 56 45.49 -35.07 10.80
C LYS A 56 44.90 -33.78 10.20
N GLN A 57 45.70 -32.90 9.57
CA GLN A 57 45.18 -31.62 9.02
C GLN A 57 44.69 -31.68 7.56
N LYS A 58 45.08 -32.67 6.75
CA LYS A 58 44.51 -32.83 5.39
C LYS A 58 43.16 -33.61 5.37
N ALA A 59 42.92 -34.51 6.33
CA ALA A 59 41.65 -35.24 6.44
C ALA A 59 40.51 -34.40 7.07
N LYS A 60 40.83 -33.46 7.98
CA LYS A 60 39.82 -32.57 8.59
C LYS A 60 39.26 -31.51 7.62
N GLY A 61 40.01 -31.12 6.59
CA GLY A 61 39.56 -30.16 5.57
C GLY A 61 38.58 -30.74 4.54
N GLN A 62 38.78 -32.01 4.14
CA GLN A 62 37.83 -32.73 3.28
C GLN A 62 36.55 -33.12 4.04
N SER A 63 36.69 -33.58 5.29
CA SER A 63 35.54 -33.91 6.14
C SER A 63 34.68 -32.68 6.47
N LYS A 64 35.27 -31.53 6.85
CA LYS A 64 34.49 -30.28 7.08
C LYS A 64 33.72 -29.79 5.85
N LYS A 65 34.29 -29.87 4.64
CA LYS A 65 33.59 -29.52 3.40
C LYS A 65 32.43 -30.48 3.09
N VAL A 66 32.58 -31.77 3.39
CA VAL A 66 31.51 -32.76 3.23
C VAL A 66 30.41 -32.56 4.27
N TYR A 67 30.75 -32.25 5.52
CA TYR A 67 29.78 -31.90 6.56
C TYR A 67 29.07 -30.56 6.28
N GLN A 68 29.75 -29.55 5.72
CA GLN A 68 29.11 -28.32 5.25
C GLN A 68 28.14 -28.58 4.10
N LYS A 69 28.54 -29.34 3.07
CA LYS A 69 27.64 -29.72 1.97
C LYS A 69 26.45 -30.57 2.43
N LYS A 70 26.66 -31.49 3.39
CA LYS A 70 25.55 -32.25 4.01
C LYS A 70 24.64 -31.34 4.84
N ALA A 71 25.20 -30.41 5.60
CA ALA A 71 24.42 -29.46 6.40
C ALA A 71 23.60 -28.51 5.50
N GLU A 72 24.19 -27.99 4.43
CA GLU A 72 23.49 -27.20 3.40
C GLU A 72 22.36 -28.02 2.76
N LYS A 73 22.63 -29.27 2.36
CA LYS A 73 21.60 -30.16 1.80
C LYS A 73 20.47 -30.46 2.80
N ILE A 74 20.78 -30.66 4.08
CA ILE A 74 19.79 -30.85 5.14
C ILE A 74 18.97 -29.57 5.39
N ILE A 75 19.60 -28.39 5.31
CA ILE A 75 18.90 -27.10 5.40
C ILE A 75 17.96 -26.92 4.21
N GLU A 76 18.39 -27.27 2.99
CA GLU A 76 17.59 -27.25 1.77
C GLU A 76 16.39 -28.21 1.90
N GLU A 77 16.62 -29.47 2.31
CA GLU A 77 15.59 -30.49 2.50
C GLU A 77 14.59 -30.08 3.60
N ASN A 78 15.06 -29.47 4.69
CA ASN A 78 14.18 -28.96 5.76
C ASN A 78 13.37 -27.73 5.34
N LYS A 79 13.95 -26.84 4.50
CA LYS A 79 13.19 -25.76 3.87
C LYS A 79 12.10 -26.32 2.96
N GLN A 80 12.44 -27.32 2.15
CA GLN A 80 11.47 -27.97 1.24
C GLN A 80 10.36 -28.69 2.01
N ARG A 81 10.68 -29.40 3.10
CA ARG A 81 9.69 -30.03 3.98
C ARG A 81 8.77 -29.00 4.65
N LYS A 82 9.30 -27.85 5.10
CA LYS A 82 8.48 -26.75 5.65
C LYS A 82 7.54 -26.16 4.59
N ILE A 83 8.01 -25.99 3.35
CA ILE A 83 7.18 -25.54 2.23
C ILE A 83 6.09 -26.55 1.94
N ASN A 84 6.42 -27.84 1.80
CA ASN A 84 5.45 -28.90 1.52
C ASN A 84 4.40 -29.03 2.64
N LYS A 85 4.79 -28.92 3.91
CA LYS A 85 3.85 -28.92 5.03
C LYS A 85 2.92 -27.68 5.01
N CYS A 86 3.44 -26.53 4.59
CA CYS A 86 2.64 -25.32 4.40
C CYS A 86 1.66 -25.48 3.22
N ILE A 87 2.08 -26.12 2.13
CA ILE A 87 1.23 -26.42 0.97
C ILE A 87 0.06 -27.30 1.41
N ILE A 88 0.32 -28.42 2.10
CA ILE A 88 -0.72 -29.36 2.56
C ILE A 88 -1.75 -28.66 3.45
N ASN A 89 -1.28 -27.94 4.48
CA ASN A 89 -2.17 -27.20 5.39
C ASN A 89 -3.00 -26.12 4.68
N GLU A 90 -2.47 -25.53 3.61
CA GLU A 90 -3.18 -24.57 2.78
C GLU A 90 -4.16 -25.26 1.82
N THR A 91 -3.84 -26.44 1.28
CA THR A 91 -4.76 -27.20 0.42
C THR A 91 -6.06 -27.55 1.15
N ASP A 92 -5.98 -27.91 2.43
CA ASP A 92 -7.17 -28.13 3.27
C ASP A 92 -8.03 -26.85 3.44
N GLN A 93 -7.38 -25.67 3.45
CA GLN A 93 -8.09 -24.38 3.48
C GLN A 93 -8.77 -24.07 2.14
N ILE A 94 -8.24 -24.53 1.01
CA ILE A 94 -8.91 -24.38 -0.30
C ILE A 94 -10.22 -25.17 -0.29
N VAL A 95 -10.22 -26.41 0.20
CA VAL A 95 -11.44 -27.23 0.31
C VAL A 95 -12.50 -26.54 1.17
N HIS A 96 -12.10 -25.94 2.29
CA HIS A 96 -13.02 -25.17 3.13
C HIS A 96 -13.60 -23.95 2.41
N VAL A 97 -12.78 -23.24 1.62
CA VAL A 97 -13.24 -22.13 0.77
C VAL A 97 -14.22 -22.63 -0.29
N GLU A 98 -13.98 -23.79 -0.90
CA GLU A 98 -14.92 -24.38 -1.87
C GLU A 98 -16.27 -24.72 -1.24
N ASP A 99 -16.28 -25.27 -0.02
CA ASP A 99 -17.53 -25.59 0.67
C ASP A 99 -18.32 -24.33 1.05
N LEU A 100 -17.63 -23.25 1.45
CA LEU A 100 -18.25 -21.95 1.66
C LEU A 100 -18.83 -21.37 0.36
N LEU A 101 -18.11 -21.51 -0.77
CA LEU A 101 -18.59 -21.04 -2.07
C LEU A 101 -19.82 -21.80 -2.58
N LYS A 102 -19.96 -23.09 -2.25
CA LYS A 102 -21.16 -23.89 -2.59
C LYS A 102 -22.42 -23.42 -1.86
N GLN A 103 -22.27 -22.79 -0.69
CA GLN A 103 -23.39 -22.29 0.12
C GLN A 103 -23.90 -20.92 -0.34
N ILE A 104 -23.15 -20.22 -1.20
CA ILE A 104 -23.52 -18.88 -1.68
C ILE A 104 -24.41 -19.00 -2.94
N PRO A 105 -25.56 -18.32 -2.99
CA PRO A 105 -26.36 -18.22 -4.20
C PRO A 105 -25.57 -17.62 -5.36
N PHE A 106 -25.70 -18.18 -6.57
CA PHE A 106 -24.94 -17.75 -7.76
C PHE A 106 -25.08 -16.25 -8.07
N ASP A 107 -26.22 -15.64 -7.74
CA ASP A 107 -26.50 -14.22 -7.98
C ASP A 107 -25.75 -13.29 -6.99
N ASN A 108 -25.21 -13.83 -5.90
CA ASN A 108 -24.45 -13.08 -4.90
C ASN A 108 -22.94 -13.11 -5.20
N TYR A 109 -22.56 -12.56 -6.35
CA TYR A 109 -21.16 -12.43 -6.79
C TYR A 109 -20.28 -11.74 -5.75
N SER A 110 -20.79 -10.72 -5.06
CA SER A 110 -20.02 -9.96 -4.07
C SER A 110 -19.51 -10.86 -2.95
N ALA A 111 -20.42 -11.60 -2.31
CA ALA A 111 -20.07 -12.50 -1.21
C ALA A 111 -19.07 -13.57 -1.65
N ALA A 112 -19.25 -14.15 -2.85
CA ALA A 112 -18.31 -15.13 -3.40
C ALA A 112 -16.91 -14.55 -3.59
N MET A 113 -16.79 -13.33 -4.11
CA MET A 113 -15.48 -12.68 -4.26
C MET A 113 -14.84 -12.28 -2.94
N GLU A 114 -15.62 -11.81 -1.96
CA GLU A 114 -15.10 -11.46 -0.64
C GLU A 114 -14.44 -12.66 0.06
N ILE A 115 -15.05 -13.84 -0.05
CA ILE A 115 -14.49 -15.07 0.52
C ILE A 115 -13.17 -15.41 -0.16
N ILE A 116 -13.13 -15.37 -1.49
CA ILE A 116 -11.93 -15.68 -2.27
C ILE A 116 -10.83 -14.66 -1.99
N ASP A 117 -11.10 -13.37 -2.04
CA ASP A 117 -10.11 -12.31 -1.81
C ASP A 117 -9.64 -12.28 -0.34
N GLY A 118 -10.56 -12.48 0.61
CA GLY A 118 -10.23 -12.66 2.02
C GLY A 118 -9.29 -13.84 2.23
N SER A 119 -9.52 -14.93 1.51
CA SER A 119 -8.70 -16.15 1.60
C SER A 119 -7.36 -15.99 0.89
N LEU A 120 -7.31 -15.37 -0.30
CA LEU A 120 -6.08 -15.06 -1.04
C LEU A 120 -5.06 -14.29 -0.19
N SER A 121 -5.51 -13.47 0.75
CA SER A 121 -4.63 -12.73 1.67
C SER A 121 -3.93 -13.62 2.70
N LYS A 122 -4.49 -14.80 2.99
CA LYS A 122 -4.01 -15.77 3.99
C LYS A 122 -3.03 -16.79 3.41
N PHE A 123 -3.12 -17.09 2.10
CA PHE A 123 -2.25 -18.04 1.41
C PHE A 123 -0.83 -17.50 1.15
N LYS A 124 0.17 -18.26 1.59
CA LYS A 124 1.59 -17.92 1.49
C LYS A 124 2.28 -18.56 0.28
N THR A 125 1.81 -19.70 -0.21
CA THR A 125 2.47 -20.42 -1.31
C THR A 125 1.93 -20.00 -2.69
N SER A 126 2.81 -19.93 -3.71
CA SER A 126 2.42 -19.51 -5.07
C SER A 126 1.44 -20.48 -5.73
N VAL A 127 1.58 -21.78 -5.45
CA VAL A 127 0.77 -22.86 -6.04
C VAL A 127 -0.70 -22.77 -5.60
N ASN A 128 -0.96 -22.67 -4.30
CA ASN A 128 -2.32 -22.60 -3.77
C ASN A 128 -3.00 -21.27 -4.08
N ARG A 129 -2.22 -20.18 -4.14
CA ARG A 129 -2.72 -18.88 -4.63
C ARG A 129 -3.17 -18.98 -6.08
N LEU A 130 -2.38 -19.63 -6.94
CA LEU A 130 -2.71 -19.81 -8.34
C LEU A 130 -4.01 -20.61 -8.51
N GLU A 131 -4.20 -21.67 -7.73
CA GLU A 131 -5.43 -22.47 -7.77
C GLU A 131 -6.67 -21.64 -7.39
N LEU A 132 -6.56 -20.86 -6.31
CA LEU A 132 -7.65 -19.98 -5.88
C LEU A 132 -7.94 -18.87 -6.90
N LEU A 133 -6.92 -18.37 -7.61
CA LEU A 133 -7.10 -17.41 -8.70
C LEU A 133 -7.73 -18.05 -9.94
N LYS A 134 -7.38 -19.30 -10.27
CA LYS A 134 -8.08 -20.09 -11.30
C LYS A 134 -9.55 -20.18 -10.96
N ARG A 135 -9.89 -20.43 -9.69
CA ARG A 135 -11.30 -20.45 -9.25
C ARG A 135 -11.98 -19.09 -9.35
N LYS A 136 -11.32 -18.03 -8.87
CA LYS A 136 -11.79 -16.63 -8.97
C LYS A 136 -12.11 -16.28 -10.42
N PHE A 137 -11.17 -16.56 -11.31
CA PHE A 137 -11.26 -16.35 -12.74
C PHE A 137 -12.48 -17.05 -13.36
N HIS A 138 -12.74 -18.30 -13.00
CA HIS A 138 -13.89 -19.05 -13.53
C HIS A 138 -15.23 -18.46 -13.08
N LEU A 139 -15.34 -18.04 -11.82
CA LEU A 139 -16.57 -17.43 -11.28
C LEU A 139 -16.84 -16.05 -11.91
N GLN A 140 -15.81 -15.22 -12.02
CA GLN A 140 -15.91 -13.94 -12.72
C GLN A 140 -16.35 -14.14 -14.18
N ARG A 141 -15.80 -15.16 -14.86
CA ARG A 141 -16.21 -15.56 -16.21
C ARG A 141 -17.69 -15.90 -16.28
N GLN A 142 -18.17 -16.79 -15.42
CA GLN A 142 -19.58 -17.19 -15.41
C GLN A 142 -20.51 -15.99 -15.17
N TYR A 143 -20.15 -15.11 -14.24
CA TYR A 143 -20.96 -13.94 -13.92
C TYR A 143 -20.98 -12.89 -15.04
N LEU A 144 -19.83 -12.63 -15.68
CA LEU A 144 -19.74 -11.76 -16.86
C LEU A 144 -20.60 -12.27 -18.02
N GLN A 145 -20.62 -13.58 -18.25
CA GLN A 145 -21.49 -14.20 -19.26
C GLN A 145 -22.98 -14.01 -18.94
N THR A 146 -23.36 -14.14 -17.66
CA THR A 146 -24.75 -13.94 -17.22
C THR A 146 -25.22 -12.49 -17.40
N LEU A 147 -24.40 -11.51 -17.02
CA LEU A 147 -24.72 -10.09 -17.25
C LEU A 147 -24.86 -9.76 -18.73
N ARG A 148 -24.07 -10.41 -19.60
CA ARG A 148 -24.13 -10.19 -21.06
C ARG A 148 -25.37 -10.75 -21.73
N LYS A 149 -25.97 -11.80 -21.18
CA LYS A 149 -27.25 -12.34 -21.68
C LYS A 149 -28.42 -11.38 -21.44
N LYS A 150 -28.24 -10.33 -20.61
CA LYS A 150 -29.23 -9.28 -20.42
C LYS A 150 -29.10 -8.22 -21.52
N ASN A 151 -30.18 -8.01 -22.28
CA ASN A 151 -30.20 -7.04 -23.37
C ASN A 151 -30.11 -5.56 -22.91
N ILE A 152 -30.55 -5.26 -21.69
CA ILE A 152 -30.52 -3.91 -21.11
C ILE A 152 -29.98 -4.02 -19.69
N LEU A 153 -28.90 -3.28 -19.41
CA LEU A 153 -28.29 -3.17 -18.09
C LEU A 153 -28.75 -1.89 -17.40
N THR A 154 -29.14 -2.01 -16.13
CA THR A 154 -29.35 -0.85 -15.24
C THR A 154 -28.04 -0.09 -15.00
N ASN A 155 -28.11 1.16 -14.53
CA ASN A 155 -26.91 1.94 -14.21
C ASN A 155 -26.03 1.26 -13.14
N GLU A 156 -26.67 0.57 -12.19
CA GLU A 156 -25.97 -0.22 -11.17
C GLU A 156 -25.25 -1.43 -11.78
N GLU A 157 -25.90 -2.14 -12.71
CA GLU A 157 -25.29 -3.27 -13.41
C GLU A 157 -24.17 -2.82 -14.36
N LYS A 158 -24.26 -1.64 -14.99
CA LYS A 158 -23.16 -1.04 -15.77
C LYS A 158 -21.94 -0.76 -14.89
N SER A 159 -22.15 -0.17 -13.72
CA SER A 159 -21.06 0.07 -12.78
C SER A 159 -20.44 -1.23 -12.25
N LYS A 160 -21.26 -2.26 -11.99
CA LYS A 160 -20.79 -3.60 -11.64
C LYS A 160 -20.00 -4.24 -12.78
N LEU A 161 -20.44 -4.10 -14.02
CA LEU A 161 -19.77 -4.65 -15.21
C LEU A 161 -18.35 -4.08 -15.37
N ASP A 162 -18.22 -2.75 -15.28
CA ASP A 162 -16.92 -2.06 -15.33
C ASP A 162 -15.96 -2.60 -14.25
N TYR A 163 -16.49 -2.76 -13.03
CA TYR A 163 -15.75 -3.31 -11.90
C TYR A 163 -15.27 -4.75 -12.17
N LEU A 164 -16.20 -5.60 -12.62
CA LEU A 164 -15.95 -7.00 -12.94
C LEU A 164 -14.88 -7.17 -14.02
N GLN A 165 -14.94 -6.39 -15.10
CA GLN A 165 -13.95 -6.46 -16.17
C GLN A 165 -12.56 -6.06 -15.66
N THR A 166 -12.49 -5.04 -14.80
CA THR A 166 -11.24 -4.56 -14.21
C THR A 166 -10.65 -5.56 -13.21
N ASP A 167 -11.47 -6.21 -12.38
CA ASP A 167 -11.06 -7.24 -11.42
C ASP A 167 -10.69 -8.57 -12.11
N TYR A 168 -11.41 -8.92 -13.17
CA TYR A 168 -11.11 -10.07 -14.02
C TYR A 168 -9.73 -9.94 -14.66
N PHE A 169 -9.41 -8.78 -15.23
CA PHE A 169 -8.08 -8.52 -15.79
C PHE A 169 -6.97 -8.56 -14.73
N ALA A 170 -7.23 -8.02 -13.54
CA ALA A 170 -6.27 -8.06 -12.44
C ALA A 170 -5.96 -9.49 -12.01
N THR A 171 -7.01 -10.34 -11.93
CA THR A 171 -6.89 -11.76 -11.62
C THR A 171 -6.03 -12.46 -12.67
N MET A 172 -6.28 -12.17 -13.96
CA MET A 172 -5.46 -12.68 -15.06
C MET A 172 -3.98 -12.30 -14.98
N THR A 173 -3.72 -11.03 -14.70
CA THR A 173 -2.34 -10.51 -14.58
C THR A 173 -1.61 -11.17 -13.40
N GLU A 174 -2.30 -11.41 -12.28
CA GLU A 174 -1.75 -12.16 -11.15
C GLU A 174 -1.36 -13.58 -11.54
N MET A 175 -2.27 -14.29 -12.21
CA MET A 175 -2.06 -15.67 -12.60
C MET A 175 -0.83 -15.81 -13.50
N ALA A 176 -0.71 -14.95 -14.51
CA ALA A 176 0.43 -14.96 -15.41
C ALA A 176 1.75 -14.68 -14.69
N HIS A 177 1.74 -13.76 -13.72
CA HIS A 177 2.91 -13.47 -12.91
C HIS A 177 3.32 -14.67 -12.02
N LEU A 178 2.35 -15.42 -11.47
CA LEU A 178 2.61 -16.60 -10.65
C LEU A 178 3.05 -17.83 -11.47
N GLU A 179 2.51 -18.00 -12.68
CA GLU A 179 2.85 -19.11 -13.58
C GLU A 179 4.18 -18.88 -14.32
N ASN A 180 4.70 -17.65 -14.33
CA ASN A 180 5.94 -17.25 -15.01
C ASN A 180 6.00 -17.75 -16.47
N SER A 181 4.82 -17.83 -17.12
CA SER A 181 4.61 -18.40 -18.44
C SER A 181 3.85 -17.41 -19.32
N ILE A 182 4.36 -17.23 -20.54
CA ILE A 182 3.73 -16.41 -21.59
C ILE A 182 2.43 -17.07 -22.06
N ASP A 183 2.28 -18.39 -21.89
CA ASP A 183 1.14 -19.16 -22.40
C ASP A 183 -0.20 -18.83 -21.72
N VAL A 184 -0.16 -18.29 -20.50
CA VAL A 184 -1.36 -17.89 -19.77
C VAL A 184 -2.14 -16.80 -20.50
N PHE A 185 -1.41 -15.90 -21.16
CA PHE A 185 -2.01 -14.84 -21.95
C PHE A 185 -2.44 -15.33 -23.34
N SER A 186 -1.72 -16.28 -23.94
CA SER A 186 -2.07 -16.83 -25.26
C SER A 186 -3.25 -17.80 -25.21
N GLU A 187 -3.30 -18.72 -24.25
CA GLU A 187 -4.43 -19.66 -24.08
C GLU A 187 -5.74 -18.95 -23.72
N LYS A 188 -5.66 -17.85 -22.97
CA LYS A 188 -6.83 -17.12 -22.45
C LYS A 188 -7.21 -15.89 -23.29
N LYS A 189 -6.40 -15.54 -24.30
CA LYS A 189 -6.73 -14.55 -25.35
C LYS A 189 -8.06 -14.87 -26.02
N LYS A 190 -8.26 -16.13 -26.41
CA LYS A 190 -9.49 -16.63 -27.06
C LYS A 190 -10.75 -16.28 -26.26
N TYR A 191 -10.69 -16.36 -24.93
CA TYR A 191 -11.83 -16.04 -24.09
C TYR A 191 -12.05 -14.54 -23.90
N MET A 192 -11.00 -13.71 -23.89
CA MET A 192 -11.18 -12.26 -23.88
C MET A 192 -11.71 -11.74 -25.22
N GLU A 193 -11.34 -12.38 -26.33
CA GLU A 193 -11.94 -12.18 -27.65
C GLU A 193 -13.44 -12.53 -27.61
N GLU A 194 -13.82 -13.68 -27.03
CA GLU A 194 -15.23 -14.05 -26.76
C GLU A 194 -15.94 -13.04 -25.83
N LEU A 195 -15.21 -12.45 -24.88
CA LEU A 195 -15.72 -11.44 -23.95
C LEU A 195 -15.70 -10.04 -24.53
N ILE A 196 -15.44 -9.80 -25.82
CA ILE A 196 -15.48 -8.44 -26.38
C ILE A 196 -16.56 -8.27 -27.45
N ASN A 197 -17.24 -9.35 -27.87
CA ASN A 197 -18.49 -9.36 -28.65
C ASN A 197 -18.52 -8.56 -29.97
N ASP A 198 -17.46 -7.87 -30.38
CA ASP A 198 -17.37 -7.27 -31.71
C ASP A 198 -16.76 -8.30 -32.68
N LEU A 199 -17.51 -8.68 -33.72
CA LEU A 199 -16.90 -9.12 -34.99
C LEU A 199 -15.99 -7.99 -35.50
N PRO A 200 -14.77 -8.28 -36.00
CA PRO A 200 -13.67 -8.89 -35.24
C PRO A 200 -13.21 -7.99 -34.08
N PHE A 201 -12.55 -8.59 -33.09
CA PHE A 201 -11.95 -7.91 -31.93
C PHE A 201 -11.34 -6.54 -32.28
N ASP A 202 -11.98 -5.46 -31.81
CA ASP A 202 -11.48 -4.10 -32.00
C ASP A 202 -10.30 -3.84 -31.05
N GLN A 203 -9.10 -4.09 -31.57
CA GLN A 203 -7.85 -3.86 -30.87
C GLN A 203 -7.73 -2.43 -30.33
N GLU A 204 -8.28 -1.43 -31.03
CA GLU A 204 -8.20 -0.02 -30.62
C GLU A 204 -8.98 0.19 -29.32
N LYS A 205 -10.24 -0.26 -29.27
CA LYS A 205 -11.07 -0.19 -28.05
C LYS A 205 -10.46 -0.97 -26.90
N TRP A 206 -9.83 -2.10 -27.18
CA TRP A 206 -9.17 -2.90 -26.15
C TRP A 206 -7.97 -2.17 -25.53
N TYR A 207 -7.10 -1.58 -26.36
CA TYR A 207 -5.99 -0.79 -25.87
C TYR A 207 -6.46 0.44 -25.10
N ARG A 208 -7.53 1.07 -25.57
CA ARG A 208 -8.19 2.18 -24.88
C ARG A 208 -8.68 1.76 -23.50
N PHE A 209 -9.41 0.65 -23.39
CA PHE A 209 -9.86 0.12 -22.10
C PHE A 209 -8.70 -0.14 -21.14
N GLN A 210 -7.60 -0.72 -21.62
CA GLN A 210 -6.41 -0.96 -20.82
C GLN A 210 -5.79 0.33 -20.27
N MET A 211 -5.67 1.38 -21.09
CA MET A 211 -5.12 2.67 -20.66
C MET A 211 -6.10 3.47 -19.76
N GLU A 212 -7.41 3.37 -19.99
CA GLU A 212 -8.42 4.10 -19.20
C GLU A 212 -8.69 3.43 -17.83
N LYS A 213 -8.97 2.13 -17.83
CA LYS A 213 -9.49 1.41 -16.65
C LYS A 213 -8.42 0.64 -15.91
N ILE A 214 -7.32 0.27 -16.59
CA ILE A 214 -6.30 -0.65 -16.07
C ILE A 214 -4.92 0.04 -15.94
N ASN A 215 -4.79 1.35 -16.22
CA ASN A 215 -3.51 2.08 -16.19
C ASN A 215 -2.54 1.69 -15.04
N SER A 216 -3.02 1.67 -13.79
CA SER A 216 -2.24 1.39 -12.58
C SER A 216 -1.85 -0.09 -12.42
N ARG A 217 -2.48 -0.98 -13.20
CA ARG A 217 -2.33 -2.43 -13.17
C ARG A 217 -1.63 -2.99 -14.42
N LEU A 218 -1.23 -2.14 -15.36
CA LEU A 218 -0.49 -2.57 -16.54
C LEU A 218 0.82 -3.26 -16.13
N PRO A 219 1.19 -4.38 -16.78
CA PRO A 219 2.42 -5.08 -16.47
C PRO A 219 3.63 -4.18 -16.70
N ARG A 220 4.62 -4.34 -15.83
CA ARG A 220 5.95 -3.74 -15.94
C ARG A 220 6.91 -4.90 -16.20
N TYR A 221 7.33 -5.06 -17.45
CA TYR A 221 8.24 -6.14 -17.80
C TYR A 221 9.66 -5.92 -17.24
N GLU A 222 9.95 -4.73 -16.69
CA GLU A 222 11.16 -4.43 -15.92
C GLU A 222 11.24 -5.11 -14.54
N GLN A 223 10.59 -6.25 -14.33
CA GLN A 223 11.06 -7.14 -13.27
C GLN A 223 12.42 -7.66 -13.74
N GLY A 224 13.50 -7.13 -13.15
CA GLY A 224 14.86 -7.42 -13.57
C GLY A 224 15.20 -8.91 -13.53
N ILE A 225 16.45 -9.22 -13.88
CA ILE A 225 16.95 -10.58 -13.75
C ILE A 225 17.09 -10.88 -12.25
N PRO A 226 16.63 -12.05 -11.75
CA PRO A 226 16.91 -12.45 -10.37
C PRO A 226 18.40 -12.29 -10.05
N ASP A 227 18.71 -11.49 -9.04
CA ASP A 227 20.09 -11.18 -8.67
C ASP A 227 20.44 -11.88 -7.35
N SER A 228 21.50 -12.68 -7.37
CA SER A 228 21.96 -13.46 -6.21
C SER A 228 22.29 -12.61 -4.96
N ARG A 229 22.56 -11.31 -5.13
CA ARG A 229 22.80 -10.37 -4.02
C ARG A 229 21.53 -10.06 -3.22
N VAL A 230 20.37 -10.26 -3.84
CA VAL A 230 19.03 -9.94 -3.31
C VAL A 230 18.06 -11.11 -3.55
N PRO A 231 18.06 -12.13 -2.69
CA PRO A 231 17.19 -13.30 -2.88
C PRO A 231 15.72 -13.05 -2.52
N ASP A 232 15.42 -11.96 -1.79
CA ASP A 232 14.09 -11.73 -1.21
C ASP A 232 13.08 -11.16 -2.22
N PHE A 233 13.56 -10.54 -3.31
CA PHE A 233 12.75 -9.97 -4.38
C PHE A 233 13.58 -9.79 -5.65
N ILE A 234 12.91 -9.59 -6.78
CA ILE A 234 13.55 -9.32 -8.07
C ILE A 234 13.82 -7.81 -8.16
N PRO A 235 15.08 -7.35 -8.21
CA PRO A 235 15.40 -5.93 -8.28
C PRO A 235 15.16 -5.34 -9.68
N ASP A 236 14.84 -4.05 -9.74
CA ASP A 236 14.75 -3.32 -11.02
C ASP A 236 16.15 -3.12 -11.64
N ASN A 237 16.21 -2.88 -12.94
CA ASN A 237 17.48 -2.64 -13.65
C ASN A 237 18.34 -1.52 -13.03
N TRP A 238 17.71 -0.41 -12.62
CA TRP A 238 18.43 0.70 -11.98
C TRP A 238 18.99 0.30 -10.59
N GLN A 239 18.31 -0.61 -9.88
CA GLN A 239 18.78 -1.15 -8.61
C GLN A 239 19.99 -2.06 -8.84
N ILE A 240 19.99 -2.89 -9.89
CA ILE A 240 21.14 -3.71 -10.28
C ILE A 240 22.36 -2.83 -10.59
N GLN A 241 22.16 -1.75 -11.38
CA GLN A 241 23.22 -0.76 -11.66
C GLN A 241 23.78 -0.14 -10.37
N PHE A 242 22.90 0.16 -9.41
CA PHE A 242 23.32 0.64 -8.09
C PHE A 242 24.18 -0.40 -7.35
N LEU A 243 23.74 -1.67 -7.30
CA LEU A 243 24.49 -2.75 -6.66
C LEU A 243 25.88 -2.90 -7.27
N ASP A 244 25.97 -2.86 -8.60
CA ASP A 244 27.24 -2.94 -9.35
C ASP A 244 28.17 -1.77 -9.03
N ALA A 245 27.63 -0.56 -8.95
CA ALA A 245 28.40 0.64 -8.62
C ALA A 245 28.93 0.58 -7.18
N VAL A 246 28.14 0.08 -6.22
CA VAL A 246 28.59 -0.15 -4.83
C VAL A 246 29.70 -1.20 -4.79
N ASP A 247 29.55 -2.31 -5.51
CA ASP A 247 30.56 -3.38 -5.55
C ASP A 247 31.88 -2.90 -6.17
N LYS A 248 31.83 -1.98 -7.15
CA LYS A 248 32.99 -1.31 -7.74
C LYS A 248 33.57 -0.17 -6.88
N ARG A 249 33.06 0.03 -5.66
CA ARG A 249 33.42 1.15 -4.74
C ARG A 249 33.30 2.54 -5.38
N GLN A 250 32.28 2.74 -6.23
CA GLN A 250 32.00 4.04 -6.86
C GLN A 250 31.15 4.94 -5.95
N SER A 251 31.20 6.24 -6.20
CA SER A 251 30.22 7.21 -5.68
C SER A 251 28.99 7.21 -6.58
N ILE A 252 27.80 7.44 -6.04
CA ILE A 252 26.54 7.27 -6.79
C ILE A 252 25.61 8.45 -6.53
N ILE A 253 25.02 8.98 -7.60
CA ILE A 253 23.91 9.94 -7.55
C ILE A 253 22.69 9.25 -8.14
N ILE A 254 21.63 9.12 -7.35
CA ILE A 254 20.39 8.45 -7.75
C ILE A 254 19.26 9.47 -7.82
N VAL A 255 18.63 9.58 -8.99
CA VAL A 255 17.41 10.36 -9.20
C VAL A 255 16.28 9.39 -9.49
N ALA A 256 15.39 9.20 -8.53
CA ALA A 256 14.21 8.36 -8.71
C ALA A 256 13.01 8.86 -7.89
N PRO A 257 11.76 8.69 -8.35
CA PRO A 257 10.57 9.09 -7.61
C PRO A 257 10.46 8.45 -6.22
N THR A 258 9.68 9.08 -5.35
CA THR A 258 9.32 8.50 -4.05
C THR A 258 8.60 7.16 -4.26
N ALA A 259 8.82 6.22 -3.32
CA ALA A 259 8.32 4.85 -3.38
C ALA A 259 8.94 3.93 -4.46
N SER A 260 9.96 4.36 -5.20
CA SER A 260 10.72 3.48 -6.13
C SER A 260 11.65 2.47 -5.44
N GLY A 261 11.88 2.59 -4.14
CA GLY A 261 12.74 1.67 -3.38
C GLY A 261 14.15 2.19 -3.06
N LYS A 262 14.43 3.50 -3.23
CA LYS A 262 15.71 4.14 -2.87
C LYS A 262 16.24 3.76 -1.47
N THR A 263 15.36 3.67 -0.47
CA THR A 263 15.75 3.30 0.89
C THR A 263 16.38 1.90 0.96
N TYR A 264 15.92 0.95 0.13
CA TYR A 264 16.51 -0.38 0.09
C TYR A 264 17.98 -0.33 -0.35
N ALA A 265 18.27 0.47 -1.38
CA ALA A 265 19.63 0.69 -1.89
C ALA A 265 20.59 1.13 -0.76
N SER A 266 20.13 2.00 0.14
CA SER A 266 20.93 2.43 1.31
C SER A 266 21.34 1.29 2.23
N TYR A 267 20.46 0.31 2.46
CA TYR A 267 20.76 -0.85 3.31
C TYR A 267 21.79 -1.78 2.68
N TYR A 268 21.81 -1.91 1.35
CA TYR A 268 22.84 -2.69 0.68
C TYR A 268 24.23 -2.08 0.88
N ALA A 269 24.35 -0.75 0.73
CA ALA A 269 25.61 -0.05 1.00
C ALA A 269 26.08 -0.24 2.45
N MET A 270 25.17 -0.13 3.42
CA MET A 270 25.48 -0.42 4.83
C MET A 270 25.97 -1.87 5.02
N ASN A 271 25.25 -2.84 4.47
CA ASN A 271 25.58 -4.26 4.57
C ASN A 271 26.94 -4.58 3.93
N LYS A 272 27.27 -3.92 2.80
CA LYS A 272 28.57 -4.07 2.13
C LYS A 272 29.71 -3.62 3.02
N VAL A 273 29.58 -2.47 3.69
CA VAL A 273 30.58 -1.98 4.66
C VAL A 273 30.67 -2.90 5.86
N LEU A 274 29.54 -3.36 6.40
CA LEU A 274 29.51 -4.27 7.56
C LEU A 274 30.19 -5.62 7.26
N LYS A 275 30.03 -6.16 6.06
CA LYS A 275 30.57 -7.46 5.65
C LYS A 275 31.97 -7.38 5.01
N ASP A 276 32.53 -6.19 4.83
CA ASP A 276 33.88 -6.01 4.29
C ASP A 276 34.90 -6.63 5.24
N ARG A 277 35.57 -7.70 4.80
CA ARG A 277 36.58 -8.42 5.59
C ARG A 277 37.95 -7.74 5.52
N ASP A 278 38.20 -6.99 4.44
CA ASP A 278 39.47 -6.30 4.23
C ASP A 278 39.55 -5.03 5.08
N ASP A 279 38.39 -4.48 5.47
CA ASP A 279 38.30 -3.34 6.38
C ASP A 279 37.21 -3.53 7.45
N PRO A 280 37.49 -4.28 8.52
CA PRO A 280 36.52 -4.56 9.58
C PRO A 280 36.14 -3.30 10.38
N ASN A 281 36.95 -2.23 10.28
CA ASN A 281 36.74 -0.97 11.00
C ASN A 281 35.95 0.07 10.19
N GLY A 282 35.60 -0.23 8.94
CA GLY A 282 34.85 0.65 8.07
C GLY A 282 33.49 1.09 8.66
N ILE A 283 33.16 2.36 8.44
CA ILE A 283 31.93 2.99 8.92
C ILE A 283 31.08 3.46 7.72
N CYS A 284 29.77 3.26 7.82
CA CYS A 284 28.78 3.87 6.94
C CYS A 284 28.04 4.97 7.69
N VAL A 285 27.95 6.17 7.13
CA VAL A 285 27.19 7.27 7.72
C VAL A 285 25.89 7.44 6.94
N TYR A 286 24.76 7.47 7.65
CA TYR A 286 23.45 7.81 7.10
C TYR A 286 23.04 9.20 7.58
N ILE A 287 22.78 10.08 6.63
CA ILE A 287 22.45 11.48 6.88
C ILE A 287 20.97 11.65 6.55
N ALA A 288 20.14 11.70 7.61
CA ALA A 288 18.72 11.94 7.50
C ALA A 288 18.44 13.43 7.24
N PRO A 289 17.41 13.78 6.46
CA PRO A 289 17.12 15.18 6.13
C PRO A 289 16.62 15.97 7.35
N THR A 290 15.97 15.30 8.30
CA THR A 290 15.48 15.92 9.55
C THR A 290 15.75 15.05 10.77
N LYS A 291 15.85 15.70 11.93
CA LYS A 291 16.01 15.05 13.24
C LYS A 291 14.88 14.06 13.55
N ALA A 292 13.67 14.37 13.10
CA ALA A 292 12.49 13.53 13.18
C ALA A 292 12.73 12.11 12.60
N LEU A 293 13.45 12.03 11.49
CA LEU A 293 13.71 10.79 10.76
C LEU A 293 14.88 9.98 11.32
N VAL A 294 15.74 10.58 12.16
CA VAL A 294 16.91 9.90 12.76
C VAL A 294 16.46 8.68 13.58
N ASN A 295 15.48 8.86 14.47
CA ASN A 295 15.00 7.77 15.34
C ASN A 295 14.38 6.62 14.55
N GLN A 296 13.61 6.94 13.50
CA GLN A 296 12.97 5.93 12.67
C GLN A 296 14.00 5.11 11.89
N VAL A 297 15.00 5.78 11.31
CA VAL A 297 16.07 5.11 10.57
C VAL A 297 16.92 4.27 11.53
N ALA A 298 17.25 4.81 12.70
CA ALA A 298 17.96 4.08 13.74
C ALA A 298 17.22 2.80 14.18
N ALA A 299 15.92 2.89 14.44
CA ALA A 299 15.10 1.72 14.77
C ALA A 299 15.09 0.68 13.64
N THR A 300 15.04 1.12 12.38
CA THR A 300 15.07 0.21 11.23
C THR A 300 16.43 -0.46 11.05
N ILE A 301 17.51 0.27 11.30
CA ILE A 301 18.88 -0.26 11.29
C ILE A 301 19.05 -1.26 12.42
N HIS A 302 18.56 -0.96 13.63
CA HIS A 302 18.57 -1.88 14.77
C HIS A 302 17.88 -3.20 14.42
N TYR A 303 16.69 -3.12 13.83
CA TYR A 303 15.94 -4.30 13.40
C TYR A 303 16.71 -5.14 12.37
N LYS A 304 17.36 -4.50 11.39
CA LYS A 304 18.04 -5.21 10.29
C LYS A 304 19.44 -5.73 10.62
N PHE A 305 20.19 -4.98 11.42
CA PHE A 305 21.63 -5.20 11.63
C PHE A 305 22.01 -5.37 13.11
N GLY A 306 21.05 -5.27 14.04
CA GLY A 306 21.30 -5.32 15.48
C GLY A 306 21.90 -4.02 16.03
N ALA A 307 22.49 -4.10 17.22
CA ALA A 307 23.04 -2.96 17.97
C ALA A 307 24.40 -2.43 17.44
N VAL A 308 24.62 -2.44 16.12
CA VAL A 308 25.87 -1.97 15.47
C VAL A 308 25.82 -0.49 15.06
N PHE A 309 24.79 0.23 15.46
CA PHE A 309 24.54 1.61 15.08
C PHE A 309 24.80 2.61 16.21
N GLY A 310 24.97 3.87 15.82
CA GLY A 310 25.08 5.01 16.72
C GLY A 310 24.26 6.18 16.20
N ILE A 311 23.95 7.12 17.08
CA ILE A 311 23.24 8.35 16.75
C ILE A 311 24.10 9.53 17.18
N PHE A 312 24.24 10.52 16.31
CA PHE A 312 24.87 11.79 16.65
C PHE A 312 23.97 12.96 16.25
N THR A 313 23.35 13.59 17.24
CA THR A 313 22.62 14.85 17.09
C THR A 313 23.12 15.86 18.13
N ARG A 314 22.68 17.12 18.06
CA ARG A 314 23.04 18.13 19.07
C ARG A 314 22.46 17.80 20.45
N ASP A 315 21.28 17.19 20.49
CA ASP A 315 20.51 16.99 21.72
C ASP A 315 20.87 15.70 22.45
N TYR A 316 21.18 14.64 21.70
CA TYR A 316 21.58 13.36 22.28
C TYR A 316 22.53 12.60 21.36
N ARG A 317 23.34 11.75 21.99
CA ARG A 317 24.37 10.94 21.34
C ARG A 317 24.31 9.53 21.92
N THR A 318 24.42 8.53 21.07
CA THR A 318 24.39 7.12 21.46
C THR A 318 25.43 6.35 20.66
N ASN A 319 26.31 5.62 21.34
CA ASN A 319 27.28 4.70 20.75
C ASN A 319 28.06 5.26 19.52
N MET A 320 28.50 6.51 19.57
CA MET A 320 29.11 7.18 18.41
C MET A 320 30.48 6.56 18.04
N ASP A 321 31.35 6.33 19.02
CA ASP A 321 32.70 5.81 18.76
C ASP A 321 32.71 4.32 18.40
N GLY A 322 31.79 3.55 18.99
CA GLY A 322 31.65 2.10 18.82
C GLY A 322 30.78 1.67 17.64
N CYS A 323 30.09 2.59 16.97
CA CYS A 323 29.21 2.23 15.86
C CYS A 323 29.98 1.89 14.57
N ARG A 324 29.36 1.04 13.76
CA ARG A 324 29.73 0.83 12.36
C ARG A 324 28.76 1.51 11.39
N ILE A 325 27.56 1.84 11.87
CA ILE A 325 26.60 2.68 11.16
C ILE A 325 26.26 3.90 12.01
N LEU A 326 26.58 5.10 11.55
CA LEU A 326 26.20 6.34 12.23
C LEU A 326 24.94 6.93 11.57
N VAL A 327 23.91 7.24 12.35
CA VAL A 327 22.75 8.02 11.90
C VAL A 327 22.88 9.45 12.42
N THR A 328 22.82 10.43 11.53
CA THR A 328 23.04 11.85 11.84
C THR A 328 22.22 12.75 10.91
N ILE A 329 22.37 14.07 11.07
CA ILE A 329 21.81 15.13 10.22
C ILE A 329 22.94 15.98 9.61
N PRO A 330 22.70 16.72 8.50
CA PRO A 330 23.76 17.42 7.78
C PRO A 330 24.64 18.33 8.65
N GLN A 331 24.03 19.14 9.53
CA GLN A 331 24.78 20.07 10.38
C GLN A 331 25.66 19.32 11.39
N CYS A 332 25.21 18.17 11.89
CA CYS A 332 25.98 17.36 12.82
C CYS A 332 27.09 16.60 12.11
N MET A 333 26.88 16.16 10.87
CA MET A 333 27.93 15.59 10.03
C MET A 333 29.05 16.60 9.75
N GLN A 334 28.70 17.86 9.47
CA GLN A 334 29.68 18.94 9.30
C GLN A 334 30.55 19.13 10.55
N ILE A 335 29.93 19.12 11.75
CA ILE A 335 30.68 19.21 13.01
C ILE A 335 31.69 18.05 13.15
N LEU A 336 31.30 16.82 12.79
CA LEU A 336 32.19 15.66 12.85
C LEU A 336 33.37 15.78 11.88
N LEU A 337 33.09 16.16 10.63
CA LEU A 337 34.13 16.30 9.60
C LEU A 337 35.15 17.40 9.91
N LEU A 338 34.73 18.46 10.59
CA LEU A 338 35.59 19.61 10.92
C LEU A 338 36.27 19.47 12.29
N SER A 339 35.93 18.45 13.09
CA SER A 339 36.48 18.27 14.43
C SER A 339 37.87 17.62 14.39
N PRO A 340 38.92 18.27 14.94
CA PRO A 340 40.26 17.68 15.02
C PRO A 340 40.29 16.38 15.83
N ASN A 341 39.50 16.31 16.90
CA ASN A 341 39.46 15.16 17.81
C ASN A 341 38.84 13.91 17.16
N HIS A 342 38.01 14.07 16.12
CA HIS A 342 37.33 12.96 15.46
C HIS A 342 37.96 12.55 14.13
N GLN A 343 39.14 13.09 13.78
CA GLN A 343 39.81 12.81 12.50
C GLN A 343 40.06 11.31 12.28
N ARG A 344 40.55 10.59 13.30
CA ARG A 344 40.79 9.14 13.22
C ARG A 344 39.50 8.37 12.95
N TRP A 345 38.38 8.83 13.53
CA TRP A 345 37.07 8.23 13.30
C TRP A 345 36.59 8.52 11.87
N CYS A 346 36.71 9.76 11.39
CA CYS A 346 36.32 10.15 10.03
C CYS A 346 37.09 9.41 8.93
N GLN A 347 38.36 9.04 9.15
CA GLN A 347 39.15 8.24 8.20
C GLN A 347 38.58 6.83 7.96
N ARG A 348 37.74 6.33 8.89
CA ARG A 348 37.08 5.02 8.77
C ARG A 348 35.85 5.06 7.86
N ILE A 349 35.34 6.24 7.51
CA ILE A 349 34.12 6.39 6.71
C ILE A 349 34.35 5.86 5.30
N LYS A 350 33.52 4.90 4.88
CA LYS A 350 33.54 4.31 3.52
C LYS A 350 32.46 4.84 2.63
N TYR A 351 31.29 5.11 3.19
CA TYR A 351 30.13 5.68 2.51
C TYR A 351 29.44 6.69 3.43
N ALA A 352 28.98 7.79 2.82
CA ALA A 352 28.05 8.74 3.42
C ALA A 352 26.81 8.78 2.53
N ILE A 353 25.67 8.40 3.09
CA ILE A 353 24.38 8.29 2.40
C ILE A 353 23.58 9.54 2.72
N PHE A 354 23.40 10.40 1.73
CA PHE A 354 22.54 11.57 1.81
C PHE A 354 21.14 11.19 1.34
N ASP A 355 20.17 11.28 2.24
CA ASP A 355 18.79 10.94 1.93
C ASP A 355 17.93 12.18 1.77
N GLU A 356 17.00 12.14 0.79
CA GLU A 356 16.14 13.25 0.38
C GLU A 356 16.89 14.58 0.22
N ILE A 357 17.97 14.58 -0.56
CA ILE A 357 18.87 15.74 -0.70
C ILE A 357 18.15 17.03 -1.16
N HIS A 358 17.05 16.86 -1.91
CA HIS A 358 16.17 17.95 -2.36
C HIS A 358 15.43 18.66 -1.21
N SER A 359 15.29 18.02 -0.04
CA SER A 359 14.66 18.61 1.16
C SER A 359 15.66 19.42 1.99
N THR A 360 16.95 19.11 1.86
CA THR A 360 18.02 19.77 2.62
C THR A 360 18.61 20.98 1.92
N VAL A 361 18.42 21.10 0.61
CA VAL A 361 19.03 22.16 -0.17
C VAL A 361 18.01 22.79 -1.11
N SER A 362 17.90 24.12 -1.04
CA SER A 362 16.92 24.92 -1.77
C SER A 362 17.22 24.94 -3.27
N ASN A 363 18.50 24.87 -3.65
CA ASN A 363 18.96 24.79 -5.03
C ASN A 363 20.28 23.98 -5.13
N GLY A 364 20.65 23.54 -6.33
CA GLY A 364 21.87 22.73 -6.53
C GLY A 364 23.18 23.49 -6.21
N ASN A 365 23.19 24.81 -6.35
CA ASN A 365 24.38 25.63 -6.14
C ASN A 365 24.76 25.67 -4.65
N GLU A 366 23.78 25.85 -3.76
CA GLU A 366 23.97 25.80 -2.31
C GLU A 366 24.59 24.47 -1.86
N LEU A 367 24.22 23.36 -2.50
CA LEU A 367 24.80 22.05 -2.20
C LEU A 367 26.26 22.00 -2.64
N CYS A 368 26.55 22.46 -3.86
CA CYS A 368 27.91 22.55 -4.38
C CYS A 368 28.79 23.41 -3.47
N ASP A 369 28.34 24.62 -3.13
CA ASP A 369 29.04 25.55 -2.24
C ASP A 369 29.29 24.93 -0.86
N TRP A 370 28.29 24.24 -0.30
CA TRP A 370 28.43 23.56 0.99
C TRP A 370 29.45 22.41 0.93
N ILE A 371 29.41 21.58 -0.12
CA ILE A 371 30.37 20.48 -0.33
C ILE A 371 31.78 21.05 -0.53
N GLU A 372 31.94 22.08 -1.37
CA GLU A 372 33.22 22.73 -1.64
C GLU A 372 33.81 23.36 -0.39
N ASN A 373 32.99 24.06 0.40
CA ASN A 373 33.45 24.66 1.66
C ASN A 373 33.91 23.59 2.66
N ILE A 374 33.13 22.50 2.80
CA ILE A 374 33.55 21.38 3.65
C ILE A 374 34.84 20.76 3.12
N GLU A 375 34.99 20.54 1.81
CA GLU A 375 36.19 19.94 1.24
C GLU A 375 37.42 20.85 1.38
N ASN A 376 37.26 22.16 1.20
CA ASN A 376 38.33 23.15 1.39
C ASN A 376 38.81 23.23 2.84
N GLN A 377 37.90 23.06 3.81
CA GLN A 377 38.27 23.00 5.22
C GLN A 377 38.83 21.62 5.61
N ARG A 378 38.26 20.55 5.07
CA ARG A 378 38.66 19.16 5.31
C ARG A 378 40.03 18.85 4.71
N SER A 379 40.33 19.29 3.50
CA SER A 379 41.65 19.07 2.86
C SER A 379 42.81 19.63 3.67
N LYS A 380 42.59 20.68 4.47
CA LYS A 380 43.58 21.21 5.42
C LYS A 380 43.83 20.27 6.61
N LEU A 381 42.87 19.41 6.94
CA LEU A 381 42.87 18.51 8.09
C LEU A 381 43.15 17.03 7.71
N PHE A 382 42.94 16.64 6.44
CA PHE A 382 43.03 15.25 5.97
C PHE A 382 43.92 15.13 4.71
N LYS A 383 44.79 14.10 4.67
CA LYS A 383 45.49 13.71 3.42
C LYS A 383 44.51 13.05 2.45
N THR A 384 44.51 13.50 1.20
CA THR A 384 43.51 13.10 0.18
C THR A 384 43.61 11.63 -0.21
N SER A 385 42.47 10.93 -0.12
CA SER A 385 42.27 9.65 -0.79
C SER A 385 42.06 9.86 -2.29
N LYS A 386 42.50 8.92 -3.14
CA LYS A 386 42.24 8.97 -4.59
C LYS A 386 40.75 9.21 -4.87
N PRO A 387 40.40 10.06 -5.84
CA PRO A 387 39.01 10.33 -6.19
C PRO A 387 38.30 9.05 -6.64
N ARG A 388 37.04 8.89 -6.26
CA ARG A 388 36.18 7.78 -6.73
C ARG A 388 35.44 8.22 -7.98
N ARG A 389 35.26 7.30 -8.93
CA ARG A 389 34.37 7.52 -10.08
C ARG A 389 32.93 7.72 -9.59
N VAL A 390 32.24 8.70 -10.16
CA VAL A 390 30.82 8.96 -9.89
C VAL A 390 29.97 8.26 -10.95
N CYS A 391 28.97 7.50 -10.51
CA CYS A 391 27.94 6.88 -11.34
C CYS A 391 26.62 7.67 -11.15
N PHE A 392 26.04 8.11 -12.26
CA PHE A 392 24.74 8.77 -12.26
C PHE A 392 23.67 7.76 -12.70
N ILE A 393 22.65 7.57 -11.87
CA ILE A 393 21.52 6.66 -12.12
C ILE A 393 20.23 7.48 -12.09
N SER A 394 19.48 7.45 -13.20
CA SER A 394 18.19 8.11 -13.33
C SER A 394 17.11 7.07 -13.60
N HIS A 395 16.06 7.07 -12.80
CA HIS A 395 14.89 6.22 -12.97
C HIS A 395 13.64 7.09 -12.87
N PRO A 396 13.04 7.53 -13.99
CA PRO A 396 11.94 8.51 -13.98
C PRO A 396 10.59 7.89 -13.58
N GLU A 397 10.46 6.56 -13.56
CA GLU A 397 9.16 5.91 -13.47
C GLU A 397 8.60 5.85 -12.03
N ARG A 398 7.29 6.05 -11.91
CA ARG A 398 6.55 5.85 -10.67
C ARG A 398 5.86 4.50 -10.69
N ILE A 399 5.92 3.76 -9.57
CA ILE A 399 5.21 2.49 -9.39
C ILE A 399 3.69 2.69 -9.34
N ALA A 400 3.22 3.85 -8.87
CA ALA A 400 1.82 4.22 -8.88
C ALA A 400 1.66 5.67 -9.34
N ASP A 401 0.80 5.86 -10.33
CA ASP A 401 0.43 7.20 -10.80
C ASP A 401 -0.48 7.88 -9.78
N LEU A 402 -0.32 9.20 -9.64
CA LEU A 402 -1.17 10.01 -8.79
C LEU A 402 -2.31 10.60 -9.62
N ASN A 403 -3.49 10.01 -9.46
CA ASN A 403 -4.73 10.52 -10.04
C ASN A 403 -5.19 11.77 -9.27
N LYS A 404 -5.54 12.81 -10.01
CA LYS A 404 -5.91 14.12 -9.45
C LYS A 404 -7.42 14.26 -9.57
N TYR A 405 -8.05 14.70 -8.48
CA TYR A 405 -9.50 14.90 -8.45
C TYR A 405 -9.85 16.24 -7.82
N LEU A 406 -10.89 16.89 -8.35
CA LEU A 406 -11.57 18.01 -7.72
C LEU A 406 -12.76 17.46 -6.95
N TYR A 407 -12.88 17.81 -5.67
CA TYR A 407 -14.07 17.49 -4.89
C TYR A 407 -15.05 18.66 -4.91
N SER A 408 -16.29 18.41 -5.34
CA SER A 408 -17.39 19.38 -5.27
C SER A 408 -18.72 18.63 -5.19
N ASN A 409 -19.69 19.14 -4.42
CA ASN A 409 -21.05 18.60 -4.32
C ASN A 409 -21.13 17.07 -4.10
N ARG A 410 -20.31 16.53 -3.19
CA ARG A 410 -20.19 15.08 -2.90
C ARG A 410 -19.75 14.22 -4.10
N GLN A 411 -19.12 14.83 -5.09
CA GLN A 411 -18.57 14.17 -6.27
C GLN A 411 -17.07 14.44 -6.41
N LEU A 412 -16.38 13.51 -7.07
CA LEU A 412 -14.95 13.60 -7.39
C LEU A 412 -14.81 13.66 -8.90
N TYR A 413 -14.30 14.77 -9.42
CA TYR A 413 -14.12 15.02 -10.84
C TYR A 413 -12.65 14.84 -11.21
N PRO A 414 -12.29 13.92 -12.12
CA PRO A 414 -10.90 13.71 -12.52
C PRO A 414 -10.36 14.97 -13.20
N ILE A 415 -9.18 15.42 -12.79
CA ILE A 415 -8.56 16.63 -13.32
C ILE A 415 -7.40 16.24 -14.24
N HIS A 416 -7.42 16.73 -15.48
CA HIS A 416 -6.29 16.61 -16.37
C HIS A 416 -5.22 17.69 -16.06
N PRO A 417 -3.94 17.33 -15.86
CA PRO A 417 -2.87 18.28 -15.52
C PRO A 417 -2.71 19.46 -16.49
N ILE A 418 -2.84 19.21 -17.79
CA ILE A 418 -2.78 20.26 -18.83
C ILE A 418 -4.00 21.19 -18.77
N GLY A 419 -5.18 20.67 -18.37
CA GLY A 419 -6.38 21.48 -18.21
C GLY A 419 -6.27 22.53 -17.10
N LEU A 420 -5.36 22.32 -16.13
CA LEU A 420 -5.08 23.28 -15.05
C LEU A 420 -4.12 24.40 -15.46
N MET A 421 -3.35 24.21 -16.54
CA MET A 421 -2.34 25.18 -16.94
C MET A 421 -2.98 26.33 -17.73
N ASN A 422 -2.51 27.55 -17.50
CA ASN A 422 -2.91 28.70 -18.29
C ASN A 422 -2.22 28.64 -19.66
N THR A 423 -2.98 28.84 -20.73
CA THR A 423 -2.49 28.96 -22.12
C THR A 423 -1.27 29.88 -22.22
N LYS A 424 -1.29 31.04 -21.56
CA LYS A 424 -0.16 31.99 -21.53
C LYS A 424 1.10 31.39 -20.88
N GLN A 425 0.93 30.61 -19.81
CA GLN A 425 2.05 29.97 -19.12
C GLN A 425 2.65 28.83 -19.97
N LEU A 426 1.80 28.03 -20.63
CA LEU A 426 2.24 26.98 -21.54
C LEU A 426 3.08 27.53 -22.70
N ILE A 427 2.65 28.64 -23.29
CA ILE A 427 3.37 29.26 -24.42
C ILE A 427 4.71 29.86 -23.97
N THR A 428 4.73 30.52 -22.81
CA THR A 428 5.93 31.25 -22.35
C THR A 428 6.96 30.36 -21.68
N ARG A 429 6.53 29.29 -21.00
CA ARG A 429 7.41 28.42 -20.20
C ARG A 429 7.47 26.98 -20.70
N GLY A 430 6.62 26.61 -21.66
CA GLY A 430 6.46 25.23 -22.10
C GLY A 430 5.78 24.36 -21.04
N VAL A 431 5.66 23.06 -21.34
CA VAL A 431 5.35 22.05 -20.33
C VAL A 431 6.65 21.74 -19.56
N PRO A 432 6.63 21.64 -18.21
CA PRO A 432 7.83 21.28 -17.45
C PRO A 432 8.42 19.94 -17.91
N LYS A 433 9.75 19.81 -17.94
CA LYS A 433 10.43 18.58 -18.41
C LYS A 433 10.15 17.36 -17.54
N ASP A 434 9.90 17.58 -16.25
CA ASP A 434 9.60 16.51 -15.27
C ASP A 434 8.11 16.16 -15.23
N PHE A 435 7.34 16.68 -16.17
CA PHE A 435 5.90 16.44 -16.28
C PHE A 435 5.61 15.13 -16.98
N SER A 436 5.05 14.18 -16.25
CA SER A 436 4.59 12.90 -16.78
C SER A 436 3.08 12.79 -16.72
N LEU A 437 2.47 12.29 -17.79
CA LEU A 437 1.06 11.92 -17.82
C LEU A 437 0.90 10.43 -17.51
N SER A 438 -0.15 10.08 -16.78
CA SER A 438 -0.63 8.69 -16.68
C SER A 438 -1.20 8.23 -18.03
N PRO A 439 -1.28 6.92 -18.31
CA PRO A 439 -1.85 6.42 -19.56
C PRO A 439 -3.25 6.97 -19.86
N TYR A 440 -4.09 7.14 -18.83
CA TYR A 440 -5.41 7.73 -18.99
C TYR A 440 -5.35 9.22 -19.38
N GLU A 441 -4.52 10.01 -18.70
CA GLU A 441 -4.32 11.42 -19.04
C GLU A 441 -3.73 11.58 -20.46
N THR A 442 -2.80 10.71 -20.87
CA THR A 442 -2.24 10.67 -22.23
C THR A 442 -3.33 10.48 -23.29
N LEU A 443 -4.28 9.56 -23.06
CA LEU A 443 -5.41 9.37 -23.98
C LEU A 443 -6.28 10.61 -24.08
N GLN A 444 -6.65 11.22 -22.94
CA GLN A 444 -7.47 12.42 -22.94
C GLN A 444 -6.83 13.56 -23.73
N LEU A 445 -5.51 13.77 -23.56
CA LEU A 445 -4.77 14.75 -24.35
C LEU A 445 -4.79 14.42 -25.85
N ASN A 446 -4.54 13.16 -26.21
CA ASN A 446 -4.52 12.74 -27.62
C ASN A 446 -5.91 12.92 -28.27
N ASP A 447 -6.99 12.55 -27.58
CA ASP A 447 -8.36 12.73 -28.05
C ASP A 447 -8.70 14.21 -28.23
N ALA A 448 -8.31 15.06 -27.27
CA ALA A 448 -8.51 16.50 -27.35
C ALA A 448 -7.76 17.12 -28.55
N MET A 449 -6.53 16.68 -28.81
CA MET A 449 -5.77 17.11 -29.99
C MET A 449 -6.42 16.62 -31.29
N ASN A 450 -6.83 15.35 -31.37
CA ASN A 450 -7.42 14.76 -32.57
C ASN A 450 -8.78 15.37 -32.92
N THR A 451 -9.63 15.61 -31.92
CA THR A 451 -10.95 16.24 -32.10
C THR A 451 -10.84 17.61 -32.78
N LEU A 452 -9.78 18.36 -32.49
CA LEU A 452 -9.54 19.68 -33.07
C LEU A 452 -8.75 19.61 -34.39
N SER A 453 -7.85 18.62 -34.53
CA SER A 453 -6.98 18.44 -35.70
C SER A 453 -7.73 17.94 -36.95
N ILE A 454 -8.86 17.21 -36.79
CA ILE A 454 -9.69 16.73 -37.92
C ILE A 454 -10.24 17.87 -38.80
N SER A 455 -10.19 19.12 -38.34
CA SER A 455 -10.76 20.26 -39.09
C SER A 455 -9.75 21.23 -39.72
N LYS A 456 -8.44 21.17 -39.42
CA LYS A 456 -7.51 22.26 -39.83
C LYS A 456 -6.07 21.92 -40.21
N ILE A 457 -5.62 20.66 -40.14
CA ILE A 457 -4.18 20.37 -40.27
C ILE A 457 -3.93 19.21 -41.24
N GLU A 458 -4.26 19.39 -42.52
CA GLU A 458 -3.71 18.52 -43.56
C GLU A 458 -2.41 19.07 -44.19
N ASN A 459 -1.99 20.31 -43.91
CA ASN A 459 -0.93 20.94 -44.71
C ASN A 459 0.31 21.57 -44.02
N GLU A 460 0.43 21.67 -42.68
CA GLU A 460 1.55 22.48 -42.12
C GLU A 460 2.24 21.97 -40.83
N ILE A 461 2.13 20.69 -40.46
CA ILE A 461 2.93 20.14 -39.34
C ILE A 461 3.94 19.10 -39.84
N GLU A 462 5.24 19.44 -39.79
CA GLU A 462 6.38 18.55 -40.11
C GLU A 462 6.53 17.35 -39.14
N SER A 463 5.78 17.29 -38.03
CA SER A 463 5.83 16.17 -37.11
C SER A 463 4.90 15.04 -37.56
N LYS A 464 5.45 13.82 -37.73
CA LYS A 464 4.67 12.61 -38.01
C LYS A 464 3.45 12.50 -37.06
N PRO A 465 2.25 12.18 -37.58
CA PRO A 465 1.05 12.04 -36.74
C PRO A 465 1.26 10.93 -35.71
N VAL A 466 0.71 11.12 -34.50
CA VAL A 466 0.71 10.08 -33.48
C VAL A 466 -0.08 8.88 -34.01
N PRO A 467 0.49 7.66 -34.00
CA PRO A 467 -0.19 6.47 -34.47
C PRO A 467 -1.41 6.15 -33.61
N THR A 468 -2.40 5.47 -34.20
CA THR A 468 -3.53 4.94 -33.42
C THR A 468 -3.03 3.91 -32.40
N LEU A 469 -3.81 3.64 -31.36
CA LEU A 469 -3.41 2.67 -30.33
C LEU A 469 -3.16 1.29 -30.95
N LYS A 470 -3.99 0.88 -31.91
CA LYS A 470 -3.82 -0.33 -32.70
C LYS A 470 -2.51 -0.36 -33.47
N GLN A 471 -2.18 0.73 -34.16
CA GLN A 471 -0.93 0.81 -34.93
C GLN A 471 0.31 0.75 -34.02
N TYR A 472 0.21 1.30 -32.80
CA TYR A 472 1.34 1.40 -31.89
C TYR A 472 1.56 0.16 -31.03
N PHE A 473 0.48 -0.43 -30.49
CA PHE A 473 0.57 -1.54 -29.54
C PHE A 473 0.43 -2.92 -30.18
N SER A 474 -0.06 -3.03 -31.43
CA SER A 474 -0.12 -4.31 -32.13
C SER A 474 1.29 -4.85 -32.44
N PRO A 475 1.54 -6.18 -32.31
CA PRO A 475 0.59 -7.27 -32.06
C PRO A 475 0.35 -7.62 -30.57
N ASP A 476 0.87 -6.83 -29.63
CA ASP A 476 0.82 -7.19 -28.21
C ASP A 476 -0.59 -7.15 -27.66
N TRP A 477 -1.07 -8.25 -27.10
CA TRP A 477 -2.41 -8.28 -26.52
C TRP A 477 -2.53 -7.39 -25.27
N ILE A 478 -1.49 -7.33 -24.44
CA ILE A 478 -1.49 -6.53 -23.20
C ILE A 478 -0.47 -5.42 -23.32
N ILE A 479 -0.88 -4.20 -22.99
CA ILE A 479 0.01 -3.06 -23.03
C ILE A 479 0.94 -3.09 -21.82
N GLU A 480 2.23 -2.94 -22.09
CA GLU A 480 3.23 -2.74 -21.06
C GLU A 480 3.33 -1.27 -20.64
N ARG A 481 3.60 -1.03 -19.36
CA ARG A 481 3.73 0.33 -18.83
C ARG A 481 4.81 1.14 -19.54
N ASN A 482 5.92 0.50 -19.94
CA ASN A 482 7.01 1.14 -20.67
C ASN A 482 6.56 1.62 -22.06
N LYS A 483 5.82 0.79 -22.80
CA LYS A 483 5.25 1.18 -24.10
C LYS A 483 4.23 2.31 -23.94
N CYS A 484 3.44 2.34 -22.87
CA CYS A 484 2.60 3.50 -22.56
C CYS A 484 3.42 4.77 -22.31
N ASN A 485 4.57 4.67 -21.62
CA ASN A 485 5.44 5.83 -21.37
C ASN A 485 6.01 6.36 -22.69
N ASP A 486 6.46 5.48 -23.57
CA ASP A 486 6.96 5.83 -24.90
C ASP A 486 5.86 6.50 -25.75
N TYR A 487 4.65 5.93 -25.76
CA TYR A 487 3.48 6.54 -26.40
C TYR A 487 3.16 7.92 -25.82
N SER A 488 3.20 8.07 -24.50
CA SER A 488 2.99 9.37 -23.86
C SER A 488 4.03 10.40 -24.25
N ARG A 489 5.29 10.01 -24.48
CA ARG A 489 6.31 10.93 -25.00
C ARG A 489 5.99 11.38 -26.41
N LEU A 490 5.48 10.49 -27.28
CA LEU A 490 5.05 10.87 -28.63
C LEU A 490 3.91 11.89 -28.61
N VAL A 491 2.86 11.63 -27.83
CA VAL A 491 1.71 12.54 -27.67
C VAL A 491 2.17 13.88 -27.09
N CYS A 492 2.98 13.86 -26.03
CA CYS A 492 3.52 15.08 -25.45
C CYS A 492 4.40 15.84 -26.46
N ASN A 493 5.25 15.18 -27.24
CA ASN A 493 6.10 15.84 -28.23
C ASN A 493 5.27 16.54 -29.32
N GLN A 494 4.18 15.91 -29.78
CA GLN A 494 3.25 16.55 -30.71
C GLN A 494 2.62 17.81 -30.08
N PHE A 495 2.17 17.72 -28.83
CA PHE A 495 1.63 18.87 -28.10
C PHE A 495 2.68 20.00 -27.93
N HIS A 496 3.95 19.65 -27.67
CA HIS A 496 5.05 20.63 -27.63
C HIS A 496 5.28 21.31 -28.99
N GLY A 497 5.10 20.58 -30.09
CA GLY A 497 5.13 21.14 -31.45
C GLY A 497 4.10 22.27 -31.61
N LEU A 498 2.85 22.04 -31.17
CA LEU A 498 1.79 23.06 -31.20
C LEU A 498 2.14 24.30 -30.37
N ILE A 499 2.77 24.09 -29.19
CA ILE A 499 3.24 25.19 -28.33
C ILE A 499 4.32 26.02 -29.04
N ASN A 500 5.30 25.36 -29.65
CA ASN A 500 6.40 26.02 -30.35
C ASN A 500 5.93 26.81 -31.58
N ASN A 501 4.89 26.31 -32.26
CA ASN A 501 4.24 26.97 -33.40
C ASN A 501 3.33 28.14 -32.99
N LYS A 502 3.16 28.40 -31.68
CA LYS A 502 2.35 29.49 -31.11
C LYS A 502 0.87 29.48 -31.54
N GLU A 503 0.28 28.30 -31.66
CA GLU A 503 -1.13 28.10 -32.05
C GLU A 503 -2.11 28.38 -30.88
N ASN A 504 -2.18 29.63 -30.43
CA ASN A 504 -2.84 30.02 -29.19
C ASN A 504 -4.32 29.63 -29.11
N SER A 505 -5.05 29.70 -30.23
CA SER A 505 -6.48 29.34 -30.27
C SER A 505 -6.68 27.84 -30.07
N ILE A 506 -5.82 27.01 -30.68
CA ILE A 506 -5.87 25.55 -30.59
C ILE A 506 -5.48 25.10 -29.19
N ILE A 507 -4.38 25.64 -28.64
CA ILE A 507 -3.95 25.34 -27.26
C ILE A 507 -5.03 25.74 -26.25
N ASN A 508 -5.70 26.88 -26.45
CA ASN A 508 -6.79 27.30 -25.58
C ASN A 508 -8.01 26.36 -25.68
N SER A 509 -8.34 25.87 -26.87
CA SER A 509 -9.41 24.88 -27.06
C SER A 509 -9.06 23.54 -26.43
N ILE A 510 -7.84 23.03 -26.60
CA ILE A 510 -7.36 21.78 -25.98
C ILE A 510 -7.43 21.91 -24.46
N THR A 511 -6.81 22.94 -23.88
CA THR A 511 -6.81 23.16 -22.42
C THR A 511 -8.21 23.33 -21.86
N THR A 512 -9.13 23.96 -22.61
CA THR A 512 -10.53 24.11 -22.20
C THR A 512 -11.29 22.78 -22.24
N SER A 513 -11.07 21.95 -23.27
CA SER A 513 -11.70 20.62 -23.36
C SER A 513 -11.25 19.66 -22.26
N LEU A 514 -10.01 19.83 -21.78
CA LEU A 514 -9.42 19.03 -20.71
C LEU A 514 -9.78 19.54 -19.31
N LYS A 515 -10.49 20.67 -19.18
CA LYS A 515 -10.95 21.15 -17.88
C LYS A 515 -12.10 20.26 -17.40
N PRO A 516 -12.06 19.80 -16.13
CA PRO A 516 -13.05 18.89 -15.59
C PRO A 516 -14.46 19.49 -15.58
N ILE A 517 -14.56 20.81 -15.43
CA ILE A 517 -15.79 21.58 -15.21
C ILE A 517 -15.56 23.02 -15.71
N THR A 518 -16.55 23.61 -16.39
CA THR A 518 -16.59 25.07 -16.62
C THR A 518 -16.61 25.78 -15.27
N SER A 519 -15.74 26.76 -15.04
CA SER A 519 -15.61 27.47 -13.74
C SER A 519 -16.91 28.01 -13.12
N LYS A 520 -18.02 28.03 -13.88
CA LYS A 520 -19.37 28.37 -13.44
C LYS A 520 -20.06 27.30 -12.58
N ASP A 521 -19.70 26.02 -12.70
CA ASP A 521 -20.35 24.93 -11.93
C ASP A 521 -19.57 24.52 -10.67
N ILE A 522 -18.41 25.13 -10.44
CA ILE A 522 -17.65 24.98 -9.19
C ILE A 522 -18.27 25.95 -8.17
N HIS A 523 -19.34 25.50 -7.53
CA HIS A 523 -19.86 26.19 -6.36
C HIS A 523 -18.92 25.96 -5.18
N TYR A 524 -18.09 26.96 -4.89
CA TYR A 524 -17.51 27.06 -3.56
C TYR A 524 -18.67 27.28 -2.59
N PRO A 525 -18.82 26.43 -1.57
CA PRO A 525 -19.92 26.58 -0.64
C PRO A 525 -19.65 27.82 0.22
N GLU A 526 -20.13 28.98 -0.22
CA GLU A 526 -19.97 30.27 0.47
C GLU A 526 -20.63 30.28 1.88
N SER A 527 -21.37 29.23 2.25
CA SER A 527 -22.15 29.15 3.49
C SER A 527 -21.92 27.90 4.35
N LYS A 528 -21.08 26.94 3.97
CA LYS A 528 -20.82 25.74 4.79
C LYS A 528 -19.56 25.91 5.63
N SER A 529 -19.70 25.68 6.94
CA SER A 529 -18.56 25.50 7.84
C SER A 529 -17.60 24.43 7.31
N THR A 530 -16.29 24.67 7.42
CA THR A 530 -15.22 23.72 7.08
C THR A 530 -15.45 22.33 7.68
N SER A 531 -16.02 22.26 8.89
CA SER A 531 -16.39 21.03 9.59
C SER A 531 -17.43 20.20 8.83
N LEU A 532 -18.45 20.82 8.23
CA LEU A 532 -19.47 20.10 7.47
C LEU A 532 -18.91 19.59 6.14
N LEU A 533 -18.07 20.39 5.49
CA LEU A 533 -17.43 20.00 4.23
C LEU A 533 -16.50 18.81 4.41
N ILE A 534 -15.71 18.78 5.48
CA ILE A 534 -14.82 17.66 5.73
C ILE A 534 -15.59 16.39 6.08
N ILE A 535 -16.71 16.49 6.81
CA ILE A 535 -17.59 15.33 7.07
C ILE A 535 -18.16 14.79 5.76
N ASP A 536 -18.78 15.65 4.94
CA ASP A 536 -19.32 15.27 3.62
C ASP A 536 -18.25 14.60 2.74
N PHE A 537 -17.02 15.14 2.77
CA PHE A 537 -15.89 14.60 2.02
C PHE A 537 -15.47 13.22 2.51
N ILE A 538 -15.28 13.04 3.83
CA ILE A 538 -14.90 11.74 4.41
C ILE A 538 -15.98 10.68 4.17
N LEU A 539 -17.25 11.05 4.26
CA LEU A 539 -18.37 10.15 3.91
C LEU A 539 -18.33 9.76 2.44
N THR A 540 -18.08 10.71 1.53
CA THR A 540 -17.91 10.42 0.10
C THR A 540 -16.74 9.45 -0.15
N LEU A 541 -15.62 9.61 0.56
CA LEU A 541 -14.49 8.68 0.47
C LEU A 541 -14.83 7.29 1.03
N LYS A 542 -15.60 7.22 2.13
CA LYS A 542 -16.09 5.95 2.70
C LYS A 542 -16.99 5.23 1.71
N GLU A 543 -17.99 5.92 1.14
CA GLU A 543 -18.93 5.38 0.14
C GLU A 543 -18.21 4.86 -1.11
N LYS A 544 -17.15 5.56 -1.56
CA LYS A 544 -16.33 5.15 -2.71
C LYS A 544 -15.19 4.17 -2.37
N ASN A 545 -15.10 3.68 -1.13
CA ASN A 545 -14.04 2.78 -0.66
C ASN A 545 -12.60 3.33 -0.88
N LEU A 546 -12.43 4.64 -0.78
CA LEU A 546 -11.17 5.37 -0.97
C LEU A 546 -10.38 5.62 0.33
N LEU A 547 -10.84 5.06 1.45
CA LEU A 547 -10.09 5.03 2.72
C LEU A 547 -9.06 3.87 2.74
N PRO A 548 -7.90 4.03 3.40
CA PRO A 548 -7.52 5.13 4.29
C PRO A 548 -6.96 6.37 3.56
N CYS A 549 -7.16 7.56 4.15
CA CYS A 549 -6.74 8.84 3.58
C CYS A 549 -5.96 9.73 4.57
N ILE A 550 -5.16 10.63 4.00
CA ILE A 550 -4.48 11.70 4.73
C ILE A 550 -4.92 13.04 4.19
N VAL A 551 -5.31 13.93 5.09
CA VAL A 551 -5.74 15.30 4.80
C VAL A 551 -4.67 16.25 5.30
N PHE A 552 -4.03 16.98 4.39
CA PHE A 552 -2.97 17.92 4.71
C PHE A 552 -3.50 19.34 4.94
N SER A 553 -3.03 19.97 6.01
CA SER A 553 -3.19 21.40 6.28
C SER A 553 -2.00 21.90 7.10
N ASP A 554 -1.47 23.07 6.76
CA ASP A 554 -0.35 23.67 7.49
C ASP A 554 -0.75 24.24 8.86
N ASN A 555 -2.06 24.39 9.12
CA ASN A 555 -2.59 24.87 10.39
C ASN A 555 -2.86 23.70 11.35
N ARG A 556 -2.11 23.65 12.46
CA ARG A 556 -2.24 22.62 13.51
C ARG A 556 -3.63 22.61 14.13
N LEU A 557 -4.15 23.78 14.49
CA LEU A 557 -5.48 23.92 15.09
C LEU A 557 -6.57 23.46 14.14
N LEU A 558 -6.41 23.73 12.83
CA LEU A 558 -7.35 23.25 11.82
C LEU A 558 -7.33 21.71 11.72
N CYS A 559 -6.16 21.08 11.78
CA CYS A 559 -6.06 19.62 11.82
C CYS A 559 -6.79 19.01 13.02
N GLU A 560 -6.60 19.59 14.22
CA GLU A 560 -7.26 19.15 15.44
C GLU A 560 -8.78 19.35 15.37
N ASN A 561 -9.24 20.51 14.89
CA ASN A 561 -10.66 20.83 14.75
C ASN A 561 -11.38 19.93 13.73
N MET A 562 -10.73 19.65 12.59
CA MET A 562 -11.27 18.71 11.60
C MET A 562 -11.36 17.29 12.17
N ALA A 563 -10.33 16.82 12.88
CA ALA A 563 -10.34 15.51 13.53
C ALA A 563 -11.47 15.39 14.56
N THR A 564 -11.63 16.44 15.39
CA THR A 564 -12.67 16.54 16.40
C THR A 564 -14.06 16.51 15.76
N SER A 565 -14.29 17.32 14.72
CA SER A 565 -15.57 17.41 14.03
C SER A 565 -16.02 16.06 13.44
N VAL A 566 -15.09 15.32 12.82
CA VAL A 566 -15.39 14.00 12.25
C VAL A 566 -15.64 12.97 13.36
N ALA A 567 -14.84 12.97 14.44
CA ALA A 567 -15.04 12.04 15.55
C ALA A 567 -16.39 12.26 16.26
N GLU A 568 -16.73 13.52 16.57
CA GLU A 568 -18.00 13.90 17.18
C GLU A 568 -19.21 13.55 16.30
N TYR A 569 -19.09 13.69 14.97
CA TYR A 569 -20.12 13.25 14.04
C TYR A 569 -20.43 11.76 14.21
N PHE A 570 -19.40 10.90 14.26
CA PHE A 570 -19.57 9.45 14.41
C PHE A 570 -20.05 9.06 15.81
N GLU A 571 -19.64 9.78 16.85
CA GLU A 571 -20.18 9.61 18.21
C GLU A 571 -21.68 9.93 18.26
N ASN A 572 -22.10 11.03 17.63
CA ASN A 572 -23.51 11.43 17.60
C ASN A 572 -24.34 10.50 16.72
N LEU A 573 -23.79 10.05 15.59
CA LEU A 573 -24.41 9.02 14.75
C LEU A 573 -24.66 7.74 15.55
N GLU A 574 -23.67 7.29 16.32
CA GLU A 574 -23.82 6.12 17.18
C GLU A 574 -24.90 6.30 18.24
N LYS A 575 -24.90 7.44 18.96
CA LYS A 575 -25.92 7.77 19.96
C LYS A 575 -27.33 7.73 19.35
N ASN A 576 -27.49 8.24 18.13
CA ASN A 576 -28.77 8.23 17.42
C ASN A 576 -29.18 6.81 17.01
N LEU A 577 -28.27 6.02 16.43
CA LEU A 577 -28.54 4.63 16.06
C LEU A 577 -28.99 3.78 17.25
N ARG A 578 -28.35 3.97 18.41
CA ARG A 578 -28.71 3.28 19.66
C ARG A 578 -30.11 3.65 20.14
N LYS A 579 -30.50 4.92 19.97
CA LYS A 579 -31.83 5.42 20.39
C LYS A 579 -32.96 5.04 19.43
N THR A 580 -32.65 4.85 18.15
CA THR A 580 -33.64 4.55 17.10
C THR A 580 -33.48 3.10 16.65
N LYS A 581 -32.69 2.86 15.59
CA LYS A 581 -32.52 1.57 14.89
C LYS A 581 -32.38 0.37 15.83
N TYR A 582 -31.44 0.43 16.78
CA TYR A 582 -31.14 -0.72 17.63
C TYR A 582 -32.18 -0.94 18.73
N LYS A 583 -32.79 0.14 19.24
CA LYS A 583 -33.88 0.05 20.21
C LYS A 583 -35.11 -0.61 19.56
N ASP A 584 -35.48 -0.15 18.37
CA ASP A 584 -36.62 -0.66 17.61
C ASP A 584 -36.40 -2.14 17.22
N GLN A 585 -35.18 -2.51 16.82
CA GLN A 585 -34.82 -3.91 16.52
C GLN A 585 -34.92 -4.82 17.75
N ILE A 586 -34.46 -4.36 18.91
CA ILE A 586 -34.58 -5.12 20.16
C ILE A 586 -36.05 -5.31 20.54
N GLU A 587 -36.85 -4.25 20.44
CA GLU A 587 -38.28 -4.30 20.77
C GLU A 587 -39.02 -5.26 19.85
N LEU A 588 -38.79 -5.20 18.54
CA LEU A 588 -39.35 -6.12 17.56
C LEU A 588 -38.95 -7.58 17.79
N LEU A 589 -37.68 -7.84 18.14
CA LEU A 589 -37.21 -9.19 18.45
C LEU A 589 -37.85 -9.73 19.74
N LYS A 590 -38.04 -8.88 20.76
CA LYS A 590 -38.74 -9.25 21.99
C LYS A 590 -40.21 -9.58 21.74
N GLU A 591 -40.91 -8.77 20.94
CA GLU A 591 -42.30 -9.02 20.53
C GLU A 591 -42.43 -10.33 19.73
N ARG A 592 -41.50 -10.60 18.79
CA ARG A 592 -41.46 -11.87 18.04
C ARG A 592 -41.27 -13.07 18.95
N LEU A 593 -40.35 -12.99 19.91
CA LEU A 593 -40.13 -14.06 20.89
C LEU A 593 -41.38 -14.30 21.76
N GLU A 594 -42.13 -13.25 22.08
CA GLU A 594 -43.37 -13.37 22.84
C GLU A 594 -44.51 -14.00 22.01
N THR A 595 -44.62 -13.66 20.73
CA THR A 595 -45.58 -14.29 19.81
C THR A 595 -45.28 -15.77 19.60
N ILE A 596 -44.00 -16.13 19.43
CA ILE A 596 -43.53 -17.52 19.33
C ILE A 596 -43.88 -18.30 20.60
N LYS A 597 -43.60 -17.75 21.79
CA LYS A 597 -43.98 -18.36 23.08
C LYS A 597 -45.49 -18.56 23.22
N ASN A 598 -46.28 -17.60 22.76
CA ASN A 598 -47.74 -17.69 22.77
C ASN A 598 -48.26 -18.76 21.79
N ALA A 599 -47.64 -18.90 20.61
CA ALA A 599 -47.95 -19.96 19.65
C ALA A 599 -47.63 -21.35 20.22
N GLN A 600 -46.45 -21.52 20.85
CA GLN A 600 -46.09 -22.77 21.54
C GLN A 600 -47.07 -23.13 22.67
N LYS A 601 -47.51 -22.14 23.47
CA LYS A 601 -48.53 -22.36 24.51
C LYS A 601 -49.85 -22.85 23.90
N LYS A 602 -50.28 -22.26 22.78
CA LYS A 602 -51.49 -22.68 22.05
C LYS A 602 -51.37 -24.11 21.52
N ILE A 603 -50.22 -24.49 20.94
CA ILE A 603 -49.96 -25.85 20.44
C ILE A 603 -49.99 -26.86 21.60
N LYS A 604 -49.33 -26.56 22.72
CA LYS A 604 -49.34 -27.40 23.92
C LYS A 604 -50.76 -27.58 24.48
N SER A 605 -51.56 -26.52 24.51
CA SER A 605 -52.96 -26.61 24.97
C SER A 605 -53.87 -27.43 24.03
N LYS A 606 -53.62 -27.39 22.71
CA LYS A 606 -54.33 -28.21 21.71
C LYS A 606 -53.98 -29.70 21.81
N LYS A 607 -52.72 -30.04 22.09
CA LYS A 607 -52.29 -31.43 22.36
C LYS A 607 -52.98 -32.04 23.58
N ILE A 608 -53.27 -31.24 24.62
CA ILE A 608 -53.96 -31.71 25.84
C ILE A 608 -55.45 -32.04 25.57
N SER A 609 -56.06 -31.45 24.52
CA SER A 609 -57.50 -31.54 24.24
C SER A 609 -57.89 -32.54 23.13
N LYS A 610 -56.94 -33.14 22.41
CA LYS A 610 -57.21 -34.13 21.35
C LYS A 610 -56.21 -35.29 21.39
N SER A 611 -56.64 -36.45 21.88
CA SER A 611 -55.80 -37.66 22.01
C SER A 611 -56.08 -38.78 20.98
N SER A 612 -56.77 -38.53 19.86
CA SER A 612 -57.33 -39.64 19.05
C SER A 612 -57.10 -39.63 17.52
N ASN A 613 -56.04 -39.02 16.96
CA ASN A 613 -55.73 -39.20 15.52
C ASN A 613 -54.24 -39.17 15.17
N LYS A 614 -53.72 -40.24 14.56
CA LYS A 614 -52.28 -40.48 14.30
C LYS A 614 -51.68 -39.64 13.17
N ARG A 615 -52.48 -39.24 12.15
CA ARG A 615 -52.01 -38.43 11.00
C ARG A 615 -51.76 -36.95 11.35
N ASN A 616 -52.47 -36.38 12.31
CA ASN A 616 -52.26 -34.99 12.74
C ASN A 616 -51.01 -34.81 13.62
N HIS A 617 -50.51 -35.90 14.22
CA HIS A 617 -49.39 -35.84 15.14
C HIS A 617 -48.05 -35.54 14.46
N GLU A 618 -47.84 -35.99 13.22
CA GLU A 618 -46.62 -35.74 12.47
C GLU A 618 -46.54 -34.29 11.96
N GLU A 619 -47.64 -33.76 11.42
CA GLU A 619 -47.73 -32.34 11.02
C GLU A 619 -47.56 -31.39 12.22
N GLU A 620 -48.19 -31.69 13.36
CA GLU A 620 -48.02 -30.88 14.59
C GLU A 620 -46.58 -30.90 15.13
N ASN A 621 -45.86 -32.01 14.96
CA ASN A 621 -44.46 -32.11 15.39
C ASN A 621 -43.51 -31.33 14.46
N ILE A 622 -43.77 -31.30 13.14
CA ILE A 622 -42.99 -30.50 12.18
C ILE A 622 -43.16 -29.00 12.49
N VAL A 623 -44.39 -28.55 12.70
CA VAL A 623 -44.68 -27.16 13.06
C VAL A 623 -44.05 -26.77 14.41
N GLU A 624 -44.05 -27.69 15.39
CA GLU A 624 -43.39 -27.45 16.68
C GLU A 624 -41.85 -27.37 16.55
N LEU A 625 -41.25 -28.19 15.67
CA LEU A 625 -39.82 -28.11 15.36
C LEU A 625 -39.45 -26.78 14.68
N GLU A 626 -40.19 -26.35 13.66
CA GLU A 626 -39.98 -25.08 12.96
C GLU A 626 -40.06 -23.88 13.91
N ILE A 627 -41.10 -23.83 14.77
CA ILE A 627 -41.28 -22.76 15.76
C ILE A 627 -40.14 -22.77 16.80
N THR A 628 -39.61 -23.94 17.16
CA THR A 628 -38.50 -24.07 18.11
C THR A 628 -37.16 -23.63 17.50
N GLU A 629 -36.93 -23.90 16.22
CA GLU A 629 -35.76 -23.40 15.50
C GLU A 629 -35.82 -21.87 15.32
N GLU A 630 -37.00 -21.32 15.00
CA GLU A 630 -37.23 -19.89 14.91
C GLU A 630 -37.03 -19.17 16.26
N GLU A 631 -37.45 -19.77 17.38
CA GLU A 631 -37.20 -19.25 18.73
C GLU A 631 -35.70 -19.16 19.02
N LYS A 632 -34.96 -20.24 18.76
CA LYS A 632 -33.50 -20.29 18.97
C LYS A 632 -32.78 -19.25 18.12
N HIS A 633 -33.17 -19.11 16.85
CA HIS A 633 -32.58 -18.13 15.95
C HIS A 633 -32.76 -16.69 16.46
N ASN A 634 -33.99 -16.32 16.84
CA ASN A 634 -34.28 -14.99 17.36
C ASN A 634 -33.62 -14.71 18.73
N GLN A 635 -33.47 -15.73 19.60
CA GLN A 635 -32.72 -15.58 20.86
C GLN A 635 -31.22 -15.31 20.61
N ILE A 636 -30.61 -16.01 19.64
CA ILE A 636 -29.21 -15.79 19.27
C ILE A 636 -29.02 -14.35 18.75
N LEU A 637 -29.89 -13.90 17.84
CA LEU A 637 -29.86 -12.53 17.30
C LEU A 637 -29.97 -11.47 18.41
N LEU A 638 -30.93 -11.64 19.32
CA LEU A 638 -31.13 -10.72 20.45
C LEU A 638 -29.89 -10.67 21.33
N SER A 639 -29.32 -11.82 21.69
CA SER A 639 -28.11 -11.89 22.52
C SER A 639 -26.89 -11.23 21.86
N GLY A 640 -26.74 -11.37 20.54
CA GLY A 640 -25.67 -10.74 19.77
C GLY A 640 -25.80 -9.22 19.73
N LEU A 641 -27.02 -8.72 19.52
CA LEU A 641 -27.33 -7.28 19.53
C LEU A 641 -27.11 -6.66 20.91
N GLU A 642 -27.58 -7.34 21.97
CA GLU A 642 -27.38 -6.90 23.36
C GLU A 642 -25.89 -6.84 23.72
N GLN A 643 -25.08 -7.83 23.32
CA GLN A 643 -23.62 -7.80 23.52
C GLN A 643 -22.93 -6.66 22.77
N GLN A 644 -23.34 -6.39 21.52
CA GLN A 644 -22.80 -5.25 20.77
C GLN A 644 -23.13 -3.91 21.44
N LEU A 645 -24.31 -3.80 22.04
CA LEU A 645 -24.76 -2.58 22.71
C LEU A 645 -24.12 -2.39 24.10
N LEU A 646 -23.83 -3.47 24.83
CA LEU A 646 -23.38 -3.39 26.22
C LEU A 646 -22.00 -2.73 26.37
N ASN A 647 -21.04 -3.01 25.46
CA ASN A 647 -19.63 -2.63 25.68
C ASN A 647 -18.83 -2.24 24.41
N GLY A 648 -19.44 -2.16 23.22
CA GLY A 648 -18.70 -1.94 21.97
C GLY A 648 -19.09 -0.67 21.22
N ILE A 649 -18.13 0.04 20.62
CA ILE A 649 -18.43 1.02 19.56
C ILE A 649 -19.13 0.29 18.41
N LEU A 650 -20.22 0.84 17.87
CA LEU A 650 -20.90 0.25 16.71
C LEU A 650 -20.09 0.46 15.42
N ASP A 651 -20.12 -0.53 14.51
CA ASP A 651 -19.37 -0.46 13.25
C ASP A 651 -19.85 0.68 12.33
N GLU A 652 -21.14 1.04 12.37
CA GLU A 652 -21.65 2.22 11.66
C GLU A 652 -21.20 3.54 12.31
N GLY A 653 -20.93 3.49 13.62
CA GLY A 653 -20.48 4.62 14.45
C GLY A 653 -18.97 4.82 14.43
N THR A 654 -18.22 4.17 13.55
CA THR A 654 -16.78 4.36 13.45
C THR A 654 -16.28 4.26 12.01
N LEU A 655 -15.11 4.83 11.76
CA LEU A 655 -14.30 4.53 10.59
C LEU A 655 -13.23 3.48 10.91
N ALA A 656 -13.01 3.13 12.18
CA ALA A 656 -11.94 2.23 12.56
C ALA A 656 -12.11 0.85 11.94
N ASN A 657 -11.06 0.30 11.31
CA ASN A 657 -11.08 -1.06 10.82
C ASN A 657 -10.81 -2.05 11.97
N ARG A 658 -11.86 -2.42 12.68
CA ARG A 658 -11.77 -3.27 13.88
C ARG A 658 -11.59 -4.76 13.56
N HIS A 659 -12.02 -5.20 12.38
CA HIS A 659 -12.00 -6.61 11.97
C HIS A 659 -10.70 -7.01 11.26
N GLY A 660 -9.98 -6.06 10.68
CA GLY A 660 -8.76 -6.30 9.90
C GLY A 660 -7.44 -6.16 10.67
N CYS A 661 -7.48 -5.92 11.99
CA CYS A 661 -6.29 -5.56 12.79
C CYS A 661 -6.07 -6.50 13.97
N ASP A 662 -4.82 -6.63 14.39
CA ASP A 662 -4.44 -7.31 15.64
C ASP A 662 -4.91 -6.48 16.85
N ARG A 663 -5.83 -7.05 17.64
CA ARG A 663 -6.50 -6.37 18.74
C ARG A 663 -5.53 -6.05 19.88
N GLU A 664 -4.64 -6.98 20.23
CA GLU A 664 -3.66 -6.79 21.31
C GLU A 664 -2.68 -5.65 20.97
N LEU A 665 -2.23 -5.61 19.71
CA LEU A 665 -1.38 -4.53 19.23
C LEU A 665 -2.09 -3.18 19.30
N VAL A 666 -3.34 -3.11 18.83
CA VAL A 666 -4.14 -1.88 18.86
C VAL A 666 -4.34 -1.39 20.29
N ASP A 667 -4.77 -2.26 21.19
CA ASP A 667 -5.02 -1.92 22.59
C ASP A 667 -3.74 -1.41 23.26
N SER A 668 -2.60 -2.08 23.04
CA SER A 668 -1.30 -1.61 23.56
C SER A 668 -0.87 -0.23 23.05
N LEU A 669 -1.28 0.14 21.82
CA LEU A 669 -0.95 1.43 21.21
C LEU A 669 -1.89 2.52 21.71
N LEU A 670 -3.17 2.21 21.88
CA LEU A 670 -4.17 3.11 22.46
C LEU A 670 -3.85 3.41 23.92
N GLU A 671 -3.51 2.39 24.73
CA GLU A 671 -3.08 2.57 26.12
C GLU A 671 -1.85 3.49 26.22
N ARG A 672 -0.84 3.26 25.37
CA ARG A 672 0.36 4.12 25.32
C ARG A 672 0.05 5.58 24.98
N ALA A 673 -0.99 5.84 24.20
CA ALA A 673 -1.45 7.19 23.85
C ALA A 673 -2.39 7.80 24.91
N LEU A 674 -3.09 6.97 25.68
CA LEU A 674 -4.12 7.38 26.66
C LEU A 674 -3.55 8.23 27.79
N TRP A 675 -2.35 7.89 28.26
CA TRP A 675 -1.63 8.65 29.29
C TRP A 675 -1.32 10.10 28.90
N GLU A 676 -1.36 10.43 27.61
CA GLU A 676 -0.88 11.71 27.09
C GLU A 676 -2.03 12.58 26.58
N ASN A 677 -2.95 12.03 25.81
CA ASN A 677 -4.10 12.77 25.30
C ASN A 677 -5.34 11.86 25.19
N PRO A 678 -6.20 11.83 26.22
CA PRO A 678 -7.41 11.01 26.24
C PRO A 678 -8.36 11.30 25.08
N ARG A 679 -8.46 12.57 24.65
CA ARG A 679 -9.31 12.96 23.51
C ARG A 679 -8.81 12.36 22.21
N LEU A 680 -7.49 12.37 21.98
CA LEU A 680 -6.89 11.76 20.79
C LEU A 680 -7.17 10.25 20.73
N VAL A 681 -7.16 9.55 21.87
CA VAL A 681 -7.52 8.12 21.93
C VAL A 681 -8.98 7.90 21.57
N GLY A 682 -9.89 8.75 22.07
CA GLY A 682 -11.30 8.73 21.64
C GLY A 682 -11.44 8.87 20.13
N TYR A 683 -10.69 9.78 19.51
CA TYR A 683 -10.69 9.95 18.05
C TYR A 683 -10.15 8.69 17.35
N MET A 684 -9.04 8.12 17.84
CA MET A 684 -8.44 6.91 17.25
C MET A 684 -9.40 5.73 17.27
N GLN A 685 -10.17 5.55 18.35
CA GLN A 685 -11.21 4.53 18.45
C GLN A 685 -12.35 4.73 17.43
N ARG A 686 -12.57 5.97 16.99
CA ARG A 686 -13.46 6.35 15.87
C ARG A 686 -12.81 6.20 14.50
N GLY A 687 -11.55 5.79 14.43
CA GLY A 687 -10.79 5.63 13.19
C GLY A 687 -10.25 6.94 12.62
N VAL A 688 -10.19 8.00 13.44
CA VAL A 688 -9.76 9.35 13.06
C VAL A 688 -8.58 9.78 13.94
N ALA A 689 -7.61 10.49 13.39
CA ALA A 689 -6.53 11.07 14.18
C ALA A 689 -5.99 12.35 13.55
N TYR A 690 -5.14 13.06 14.28
CA TYR A 690 -4.31 14.14 13.73
C TYR A 690 -2.81 13.90 13.99
N HIS A 691 -1.94 14.49 13.17
CA HIS A 691 -0.49 14.39 13.28
C HIS A 691 0.21 15.73 12.98
N HIS A 692 0.96 16.23 13.95
CA HIS A 692 1.83 17.40 13.77
C HIS A 692 2.92 17.45 14.82
N ALA A 693 3.86 18.39 14.65
CA ALA A 693 4.99 18.59 15.58
C ALA A 693 4.58 18.87 17.04
N GLY A 694 3.38 19.41 17.28
CA GLY A 694 2.85 19.63 18.63
C GLY A 694 2.51 18.34 19.41
N LEU A 695 2.36 17.19 18.73
CA LEU A 695 2.18 15.92 19.42
C LEU A 695 3.53 15.40 19.95
N ASN A 696 3.53 14.86 21.15
CA ASN A 696 4.70 14.18 21.70
C ASN A 696 5.06 12.92 20.89
N ASN A 697 6.21 12.31 21.23
CA ASN A 697 6.70 11.16 20.47
C ASN A 697 5.77 9.94 20.56
N LYS A 698 5.17 9.68 21.74
CA LYS A 698 4.28 8.52 21.95
C LYS A 698 3.00 8.62 21.11
N GLY A 699 2.34 9.78 21.13
CA GLY A 699 1.13 10.03 20.34
C GLY A 699 1.41 9.95 18.85
N ARG A 700 2.51 10.53 18.36
CA ARG A 700 2.91 10.42 16.95
C ARG A 700 3.14 8.96 16.54
N VAL A 701 3.88 8.20 17.34
CA VAL A 701 4.15 6.78 17.08
C VAL A 701 2.86 5.96 17.07
N ALA A 702 1.91 6.24 17.97
CA ALA A 702 0.62 5.57 18.01
C ALA A 702 -0.22 5.86 16.75
N VAL A 703 -0.37 7.14 16.36
CA VAL A 703 -1.09 7.53 15.13
C VAL A 703 -0.49 6.84 13.91
N GLU A 704 0.84 6.91 13.77
CA GLU A 704 1.54 6.31 12.64
C GLU A 704 1.38 4.79 12.60
N ALA A 705 1.50 4.11 13.74
CA ALA A 705 1.35 2.66 13.83
C ALA A 705 -0.09 2.22 13.54
N LEU A 706 -1.09 2.88 14.12
CA LEU A 706 -2.50 2.56 13.89
C LEU A 706 -2.91 2.84 12.45
N PHE A 707 -2.42 3.92 11.84
CA PHE A 707 -2.68 4.21 10.42
C PHE A 707 -1.96 3.19 9.49
N ARG A 708 -0.73 2.75 9.82
CA ARG A 708 -0.01 1.70 9.07
C ARG A 708 -0.74 0.37 9.10
N ASN A 709 -1.31 0.03 10.25
CA ASN A 709 -2.11 -1.18 10.43
C ASN A 709 -3.53 -1.04 9.87
N ARG A 710 -3.89 0.11 9.27
CA ARG A 710 -5.23 0.44 8.77
C ARG A 710 -6.30 0.44 9.86
N TYR A 711 -5.95 0.52 11.14
CA TYR A 711 -6.95 0.71 12.20
C TYR A 711 -7.56 2.12 12.08
N VAL A 712 -6.71 3.15 12.15
CA VAL A 712 -7.11 4.53 11.82
C VAL A 712 -7.23 4.65 10.30
N GLN A 713 -8.35 5.21 9.82
CA GLN A 713 -8.64 5.38 8.40
C GLN A 713 -8.42 6.82 7.91
N VAL A 714 -8.48 7.81 8.79
CA VAL A 714 -8.34 9.23 8.42
C VAL A 714 -7.32 9.89 9.34
N VAL A 715 -6.30 10.52 8.75
CA VAL A 715 -5.32 11.33 9.49
C VAL A 715 -5.28 12.75 8.95
N PHE A 716 -5.50 13.73 9.83
CA PHE A 716 -5.31 15.14 9.55
C PHE A 716 -3.89 15.57 9.92
N SER A 717 -3.12 16.12 8.99
CA SER A 717 -1.70 16.34 9.25
C SER A 717 -1.13 17.62 8.66
N THR A 718 -0.15 18.17 9.36
CA THR A 718 0.80 19.12 8.76
C THR A 718 1.82 18.40 7.86
N ALA A 719 2.65 19.14 7.14
CA ALA A 719 3.72 18.58 6.30
C ALA A 719 4.69 17.62 7.02
N THR A 720 4.69 17.59 8.36
CA THR A 720 5.53 16.68 9.16
C THR A 720 5.28 15.22 8.80
N LEU A 721 4.03 14.75 8.70
CA LEU A 721 3.73 13.36 8.31
C LEU A 721 4.13 13.09 6.85
N GLY A 722 4.05 14.10 5.98
CA GLY A 722 4.54 14.07 4.58
C GLY A 722 5.97 13.53 4.46
N MET A 723 6.86 14.00 5.34
CA MET A 723 8.26 13.54 5.39
C MET A 723 8.41 12.12 5.99
N TYR A 724 7.49 11.66 6.83
CA TYR A 724 7.48 10.28 7.37
C TYR A 724 6.90 9.28 6.35
N LEU A 725 6.02 9.73 5.46
CA LEU A 725 5.35 8.92 4.43
C LEU A 725 6.29 8.48 3.30
N THR A 726 7.37 9.22 3.02
CA THR A 726 8.31 8.84 1.95
C THR A 726 9.13 7.60 2.29
N LYS A 727 9.30 7.28 3.58
CA LYS A 727 10.07 6.11 4.06
C LYS A 727 9.24 4.92 4.51
N CYS A 728 8.02 5.15 4.98
CA CYS A 728 7.10 4.09 5.35
C CYS A 728 6.22 3.74 4.16
N LYS A 729 6.21 2.48 3.71
CA LYS A 729 5.22 1.95 2.75
C LYS A 729 3.81 1.97 3.38
N MET A 730 3.25 3.16 3.59
CA MET A 730 1.90 3.35 4.10
C MET A 730 0.92 3.03 2.99
N LYS A 731 -0.04 2.14 3.29
CA LYS A 731 -1.08 1.72 2.34
C LYS A 731 -2.18 2.78 2.25
N THR A 732 -1.83 4.02 1.90
CA THR A 732 -2.75 5.15 1.74
C THR A 732 -3.39 5.08 0.35
N LYS A 733 -4.73 5.15 0.28
CA LYS A 733 -5.46 5.16 -1.00
C LYS A 733 -5.65 6.57 -1.57
N THR A 734 -5.66 7.60 -0.72
CA THR A 734 -5.95 8.98 -1.15
C THR A 734 -5.20 10.02 -0.32
N TYR A 735 -4.66 11.03 -1.01
CA TYR A 735 -4.09 12.23 -0.41
C TYR A 735 -4.97 13.43 -0.76
N PHE A 736 -5.27 14.27 0.22
CA PHE A 736 -6.00 15.52 0.00
C PHE A 736 -5.22 16.67 0.62
N SER A 737 -5.08 17.78 -0.11
CA SER A 737 -4.49 19.01 0.41
C SER A 737 -5.61 20.04 0.52
N PHE A 738 -5.84 20.55 1.73
CA PHE A 738 -6.75 21.67 1.95
C PHE A 738 -5.98 22.95 1.62
N LEU A 739 -6.17 23.48 0.42
CA LEU A 739 -5.70 24.83 0.08
C LEU A 739 -6.72 25.79 0.69
N SER A 740 -6.29 26.50 1.73
CA SER A 740 -7.06 27.57 2.39
C SER A 740 -7.30 28.74 1.47
#